data_AF-A0A8J8D825-F1
#
_entry.id   AF-A0A8J8D825-F1
#
_cell.length_a   1.000
_cell.length_b   1.000
_cell.length_c   1.000
_cell.angle_alpha   90.00
_cell.angle_beta   90.00
_cell.angle_gamma   90.00
#
_symmetry.space_group_name_H-M   'P 1'
#
loop_
_entity.id
_entity.type
_entity.pdbx_description
1 polymer ?
#
loop_
_entity_poly.entity_id
_entity_poly.type
_entity_poly.pdbx_seq_one_letter_code
_entity_poly.pdbx_strand_id
1 'polypeptide(L)'
;MGRPGNVAYSTFRIVSDNNALKILLLERDRFLYVHTYPENIAGTFIHFLALGLILVISFLPAFSRNVSRTGRKMYLLFITGYALSVLFALGEKSAIGGLYYYFISSTPIGWTFRSPLKFQLYEMFFLVVSFAIGFDVCLSIVVQRIKQLGNKLPIRVASAALLLFILAGSVGYGVWDANYNSFNPIRIPQQFYEINSLLESLNDSYRVLWYPRYNERATVWSEGHYISPFDMKSSRKPTYNTYWNYNYVNTILYDYPYSKTVFSKDYFYTFLRSVGVKYIAFHNDRNVSTDEKILMDILERGVPIYSKNGWYLVVLNSHVNEYVFAPTCFVESGSIDDIYKLASPSTAPLNSTEIPKPLMQRVSVKVKPSGRISDITLHNLIPNPSFEYWENNTPLNWTFLIDPSITVISKSCGEPAGDCSLNMTTTRSFRKTWDFVVSSPIGVSPNEKYLVTANLRASNLSGIHVKVDYYNTTSRKWELLSLIPLEYSREDGWSQYWGVVDVPASVSEIRIVIASGWTEEGGRGSLLVDEVGVYRIYPCQENSLVNVVYVHDSPTRIDVRANASAPFLLAVNEVYDPGWVAEVYKNGNLIQTVRPVRIYGFINGFWIDSGGNLEIVIKYRPQELFNIGLLVSLFTGLIVVGVAYISRNNRRKTERGGGST
;
A
#
# COMPACT_ATOMS: atom_id res chain seq x y z
N MET A 1 -8.36 2.06 -2.21
CA MET A 1 -7.32 2.93 -2.81
C MET A 1 -5.94 2.53 -2.27
N GLY A 2 -5.33 1.49 -2.83
CA GLY A 2 -3.97 1.06 -2.53
C GLY A 2 -2.94 1.63 -3.50
N ARG A 3 -1.74 1.02 -3.52
CA ARG A 3 -0.61 1.26 -4.46
C ARG A 3 -1.00 1.80 -5.85
N PRO A 4 -1.98 1.25 -6.58
CA PRO A 4 -2.33 1.72 -7.94
C PRO A 4 -2.86 3.15 -8.04
N GLY A 5 -3.55 3.67 -7.02
CA GLY A 5 -3.95 5.09 -7.02
C GLY A 5 -2.75 6.06 -6.98
N ASN A 6 -1.64 5.60 -6.38
CA ASN A 6 -0.39 6.35 -6.29
C ASN A 6 0.46 6.26 -7.56
N VAL A 7 0.12 5.38 -8.50
CA VAL A 7 0.89 5.13 -9.73
C VAL A 7 0.07 5.46 -10.98
N ALA A 8 -1.19 5.89 -10.83
CA ALA A 8 -1.99 6.44 -11.91
C ALA A 8 -1.24 7.58 -12.63
N TYR A 9 -1.32 7.62 -13.96
CA TYR A 9 -0.63 8.64 -14.76
C TYR A 9 -1.00 10.06 -14.33
N SER A 10 -2.26 10.33 -13.95
CA SER A 10 -2.69 11.62 -13.41
C SER A 10 -1.96 12.01 -12.12
N THR A 11 -1.81 11.07 -11.19
CA THR A 11 -1.04 11.26 -9.95
C THR A 11 0.43 11.47 -10.26
N PHE A 12 1.02 10.64 -11.14
CA PHE A 12 2.40 10.80 -11.59
C PHE A 12 2.62 12.20 -12.16
N ARG A 13 1.73 12.69 -13.02
CA ARG A 13 1.78 14.03 -13.60
C ARG A 13 1.90 15.12 -12.53
N ILE A 14 1.03 15.06 -11.52
CA ILE A 14 0.99 16.03 -10.43
C ILE A 14 2.30 16.04 -9.62
N VAL A 15 2.87 14.86 -9.35
CA VAL A 15 4.10 14.74 -8.54
C VAL A 15 5.39 14.89 -9.34
N SER A 16 5.31 14.95 -10.68
CA SER A 16 6.47 14.88 -11.60
C SER A 16 6.60 16.03 -12.58
N ASP A 17 5.63 16.95 -12.62
CA ASP A 17 5.65 18.17 -13.43
C ASP A 17 6.57 19.26 -12.81
N ASN A 18 7.84 18.91 -12.58
CA ASN A 18 8.75 19.78 -11.86
C ASN A 18 9.29 20.94 -12.72
N ASN A 19 9.51 22.10 -12.13
CA ASN A 19 10.13 23.25 -12.79
C ASN A 19 11.61 22.97 -13.10
N ALA A 20 11.98 22.98 -14.39
CA ALA A 20 13.32 22.62 -14.81
C ALA A 20 14.41 23.54 -14.26
N LEU A 21 14.15 24.84 -14.15
CA LEU A 21 15.11 25.81 -13.62
C LEU A 21 15.37 25.53 -12.13
N LYS A 22 14.33 25.25 -11.36
CA LYS A 22 14.48 24.91 -9.95
C LYS A 22 15.24 23.60 -9.75
N ILE A 23 14.91 22.55 -10.52
CA ILE A 23 15.65 21.29 -10.47
C ILE A 23 17.14 21.55 -10.71
N LEU A 24 17.50 22.20 -11.82
CA LEU A 24 18.89 22.49 -12.18
C LEU A 24 19.65 23.35 -11.16
N LEU A 25 18.95 24.20 -10.42
CA LEU A 25 19.55 25.04 -9.39
C LEU A 25 19.58 24.36 -8.01
N LEU A 26 19.16 23.09 -7.90
CA LEU A 26 18.94 22.37 -6.64
C LEU A 26 17.90 23.03 -5.72
N GLU A 27 17.01 23.84 -6.29
CA GLU A 27 15.91 24.44 -5.57
C GLU A 27 14.72 23.48 -5.57
N ARG A 28 14.08 23.33 -4.41
CA ARG A 28 12.96 22.39 -4.29
C ARG A 28 11.71 22.98 -4.96
N ASP A 29 11.17 22.28 -5.95
CA ASP A 29 10.05 22.83 -6.72
C ASP A 29 8.70 22.70 -6.01
N ARG A 30 8.40 21.50 -5.50
CA ARG A 30 7.09 21.16 -4.92
C ARG A 30 7.23 20.52 -3.54
N PHE A 31 6.10 20.45 -2.83
CA PHE A 31 6.02 19.93 -1.45
C PHE A 31 7.01 20.66 -0.54
N LEU A 32 6.92 21.99 -0.57
CA LEU A 32 7.66 22.89 0.31
C LEU A 32 6.98 22.90 1.67
N TYR A 33 7.73 22.51 2.69
CA TYR A 33 7.30 22.57 4.10
C TYR A 33 7.93 23.76 4.84
N VAL A 34 8.89 24.43 4.20
CA VAL A 34 9.62 25.59 4.71
C VAL A 34 9.84 26.55 3.54
N HIS A 35 9.96 27.84 3.83
CA HIS A 35 10.40 28.81 2.84
C HIS A 35 11.91 28.62 2.64
N THR A 36 12.30 28.18 1.45
CA THR A 36 13.70 27.87 1.09
C THR A 36 14.54 29.11 0.82
N TYR A 37 13.90 30.22 0.43
CA TYR A 37 14.55 31.50 0.16
C TYR A 37 13.72 32.72 0.62
N PRO A 38 14.35 33.89 0.83
CA PRO A 38 13.67 35.09 1.32
C PRO A 38 12.72 35.68 0.28
N GLU A 39 11.57 36.18 0.70
CA GLU A 39 10.58 36.84 -0.19
C GLU A 39 11.05 38.22 -0.71
N ASN A 40 11.99 38.86 -0.01
CA ASN A 40 12.53 40.15 -0.44
C ASN A 40 13.50 39.97 -1.63
N ILE A 41 13.49 40.96 -2.54
CA ILE A 41 14.22 40.92 -3.81
C ILE A 41 15.73 40.67 -3.61
N ALA A 42 16.34 41.36 -2.64
CA ALA A 42 17.78 41.25 -2.40
C ALA A 42 18.17 39.85 -1.91
N GLY A 43 17.40 39.28 -0.97
CA GLY A 43 17.60 37.95 -0.44
C GLY A 43 17.34 36.87 -1.48
N THR A 44 16.27 36.99 -2.26
CA THR A 44 16.01 36.12 -3.42
C THR A 44 17.20 36.15 -4.39
N PHE A 45 17.69 37.35 -4.74
CA PHE A 45 18.82 37.50 -5.64
C PHE A 45 20.09 36.82 -5.09
N ILE A 46 20.43 37.04 -3.82
CA ILE A 46 21.59 36.42 -3.17
C ILE A 46 21.47 34.89 -3.18
N HIS A 47 20.28 34.36 -2.87
CA HIS A 47 20.03 32.92 -2.86
C HIS A 47 20.26 32.28 -4.23
N PHE A 48 19.59 32.80 -5.27
CA PHE A 48 19.76 32.26 -6.63
C PHE A 48 21.14 32.54 -7.22
N LEU A 49 21.80 33.63 -6.83
CA LEU A 49 23.20 33.87 -7.18
C LEU A 49 24.12 32.81 -6.56
N ALA A 50 23.92 32.46 -5.29
CA ALA A 50 24.68 31.42 -4.61
C ALA A 50 24.47 30.04 -5.26
N LEU A 51 23.22 29.65 -5.55
CA LEU A 51 22.91 28.40 -6.27
C LEU A 51 23.52 28.38 -7.69
N GLY A 52 23.41 29.50 -8.41
CA GLY A 52 24.03 29.66 -9.73
C GLY A 52 25.55 29.53 -9.67
N LEU A 53 26.21 30.09 -8.65
CA LEU A 53 27.64 29.95 -8.44
C LEU A 53 28.06 28.51 -8.14
N ILE A 54 27.28 27.74 -7.36
CA ILE A 54 27.51 26.31 -7.15
C ILE A 54 27.53 25.59 -8.50
N LEU A 55 26.53 25.84 -9.33
CA LEU A 55 26.42 25.21 -10.64
C LEU A 55 27.61 25.61 -11.53
N VAL A 56 27.87 26.91 -11.70
CA VAL A 56 28.97 27.42 -12.54
C VAL A 56 30.31 26.84 -12.11
N ILE A 57 30.62 26.88 -10.81
CA ILE A 57 31.88 26.34 -10.27
C ILE A 57 31.98 24.83 -10.54
N SER A 58 30.87 24.09 -10.38
CA SER A 58 30.83 22.64 -10.65
C SER A 58 31.14 22.29 -12.10
N PHE A 59 30.87 23.16 -13.07
CA PHE A 59 31.15 22.93 -14.50
C PHE A 59 32.52 23.45 -14.95
N LEU A 60 33.22 24.27 -14.16
CA LEU A 60 34.57 24.76 -14.50
C LEU A 60 35.58 23.66 -14.86
N PRO A 61 35.61 22.48 -14.20
CA PRO A 61 36.56 21.41 -14.53
C PRO A 61 36.47 20.94 -15.99
N ALA A 62 35.31 21.03 -16.65
CA ALA A 62 35.14 20.64 -18.05
C ALA A 62 36.04 21.47 -18.99
N PHE A 63 36.29 22.73 -18.63
CA PHE A 63 37.05 23.68 -19.45
C PHE A 63 38.50 23.86 -18.97
N SER A 64 38.87 23.22 -17.86
CA SER A 64 40.16 23.43 -17.23
C SER A 64 41.21 22.41 -17.65
N ARG A 65 42.39 22.91 -18.04
CA ARG A 65 43.57 22.09 -18.28
C ARG A 65 44.26 21.64 -16.99
N ASN A 66 43.95 22.26 -15.86
CA ASN A 66 44.61 22.05 -14.56
C ASN A 66 44.06 20.86 -13.77
N VAL A 67 43.11 20.10 -14.32
CA VAL A 67 42.56 18.91 -13.66
C VAL A 67 43.42 17.69 -13.97
N SER A 68 43.89 16.98 -12.94
CA SER A 68 44.65 15.74 -13.10
C SER A 68 43.86 14.66 -13.87
N ARG A 69 44.55 13.69 -14.48
CA ARG A 69 43.89 12.61 -15.24
C ARG A 69 42.88 11.84 -14.39
N THR A 70 43.21 11.57 -13.12
CA THR A 70 42.31 10.93 -12.15
C THR A 70 41.15 11.85 -11.78
N GLY A 71 41.43 13.15 -11.53
CA GLY A 71 40.41 14.16 -11.26
C GLY A 71 39.41 14.31 -12.41
N ARG A 72 39.86 14.22 -13.67
CA ARG A 72 38.97 14.26 -14.85
C ARG A 72 38.06 13.04 -14.91
N LYS A 73 38.57 11.84 -14.64
CA LYS A 73 37.74 10.63 -14.59
C LYS A 73 36.67 10.72 -13.50
N MET A 74 37.05 11.21 -12.32
CA MET A 74 36.11 11.46 -11.23
C MET A 74 35.08 12.51 -11.65
N TYR A 75 35.52 13.66 -12.16
CA TYR A 75 34.63 14.72 -12.63
C TYR A 75 33.61 14.19 -13.67
N LEU A 76 34.06 13.42 -14.67
CA LEU A 76 33.16 12.82 -15.65
C LEU A 76 32.13 11.89 -15.01
N LEU A 77 32.55 11.03 -14.07
CA LEU A 77 31.62 10.16 -13.34
C LEU A 77 30.55 10.96 -12.59
N PHE A 78 30.97 11.97 -11.83
CA PHE A 78 30.07 12.77 -11.00
C PHE A 78 29.15 13.67 -11.84
N ILE A 79 29.65 14.30 -12.91
CA ILE A 79 28.80 15.12 -13.78
C ILE A 79 27.80 14.28 -14.58
N THR A 80 28.16 13.05 -14.97
CA THR A 80 27.21 12.09 -15.55
C THR A 80 26.16 11.67 -14.52
N GLY A 81 26.55 11.38 -13.28
CA GLY A 81 25.61 11.08 -12.20
C GLY A 81 24.64 12.23 -11.92
N TYR A 82 25.13 13.47 -11.92
CA TYR A 82 24.31 14.69 -11.83
C TYR A 82 23.31 14.77 -12.99
N ALA A 83 23.77 14.63 -14.24
CA ALA A 83 22.90 14.69 -15.41
C ALA A 83 21.81 13.60 -15.40
N LEU A 84 22.15 12.37 -15.02
CA LEU A 84 21.17 11.30 -14.85
C LEU A 84 20.15 11.62 -13.75
N SER A 85 20.61 12.17 -12.62
CA SER A 85 19.73 12.55 -11.51
C SER A 85 18.77 13.67 -11.90
N VAL A 86 19.24 14.69 -12.66
CA VAL A 86 18.40 15.75 -13.23
C VAL A 86 17.33 15.15 -14.15
N LEU A 87 17.70 14.21 -15.03
CA LEU A 87 16.73 13.55 -15.91
C LEU A 87 15.62 12.85 -15.11
N PHE A 88 15.95 12.16 -14.03
CA PHE A 88 14.92 11.55 -13.18
C PHE A 88 14.15 12.57 -12.34
N ALA A 89 14.81 13.62 -11.85
CA ALA A 89 14.20 14.67 -11.01
C ALA A 89 13.21 15.53 -11.78
N LEU A 90 13.46 15.79 -13.08
CA LEU A 90 12.54 16.47 -13.99
C LEU A 90 11.23 15.70 -14.21
N GLY A 91 11.19 14.39 -13.93
CA GLY A 91 9.96 13.61 -13.98
C GLY A 91 9.35 13.57 -15.38
N GLU A 92 8.08 13.95 -15.52
CA GLU A 92 7.34 13.97 -16.79
C GLU A 92 8.01 14.90 -17.83
N LYS A 93 8.58 16.03 -17.39
CA LYS A 93 9.23 16.99 -18.30
C LYS A 93 10.58 16.51 -18.85
N SER A 94 11.10 15.40 -18.37
CA SER A 94 12.36 14.85 -18.87
C SER A 94 12.18 14.19 -20.24
N ALA A 95 13.27 14.10 -21.01
CA ALA A 95 13.27 13.36 -22.28
C ALA A 95 12.92 11.86 -22.11
N ILE A 96 13.02 11.33 -20.89
CA ILE A 96 12.71 9.94 -20.54
C ILE A 96 11.42 9.83 -19.73
N GLY A 97 10.58 10.88 -19.63
CA GLY A 97 9.43 10.92 -18.73
C GLY A 97 8.43 9.78 -18.96
N GLY A 98 8.14 9.48 -20.23
CA GLY A 98 7.27 8.34 -20.60
C GLY A 98 7.87 6.98 -20.24
N LEU A 99 9.16 6.77 -20.53
CA LEU A 99 9.88 5.54 -20.16
C LEU A 99 9.98 5.38 -18.64
N TYR A 100 10.19 6.48 -17.93
CA TYR A 100 10.26 6.52 -16.49
C TYR A 100 8.91 6.18 -15.86
N TYR A 101 7.81 6.76 -16.36
CA TYR A 101 6.46 6.35 -15.94
C TYR A 101 6.19 4.87 -16.20
N TYR A 102 6.53 4.38 -17.39
CA TYR A 102 6.39 2.96 -17.74
C TYR A 102 7.17 2.06 -16.76
N PHE A 103 8.41 2.41 -16.45
CA PHE A 103 9.21 1.68 -15.45
C PHE A 103 8.56 1.70 -14.06
N ILE A 104 8.07 2.86 -13.60
CA ILE A 104 7.44 2.99 -12.28
C ILE A 104 6.14 2.16 -12.20
N SER A 105 5.36 2.14 -13.29
CA SER A 105 4.04 1.51 -13.35
C SER A 105 4.06 0.02 -13.66
N SER A 106 5.02 -0.45 -14.46
CA SER A 106 5.06 -1.83 -14.94
C SER A 106 6.06 -2.73 -14.19
N THR A 107 6.85 -2.21 -13.24
CA THR A 107 7.84 -3.03 -12.52
C THR A 107 7.51 -3.21 -11.04
N PRO A 108 7.78 -4.39 -10.44
CA PRO A 108 7.55 -4.64 -9.01
C PRO A 108 8.34 -3.72 -8.07
N ILE A 109 9.45 -3.14 -8.54
CA ILE A 109 10.31 -2.23 -7.77
C ILE A 109 10.04 -0.75 -8.06
N GLY A 110 9.26 -0.44 -9.09
CA GLY A 110 9.00 0.90 -9.59
C GLY A 110 8.47 1.85 -8.53
N TRP A 111 7.70 1.34 -7.56
CA TRP A 111 7.19 2.10 -6.41
C TRP A 111 8.29 2.79 -5.59
N THR A 112 9.52 2.26 -5.58
CA THR A 112 10.67 2.85 -4.87
C THR A 112 11.09 4.16 -5.52
N PHE A 113 11.00 4.19 -6.86
CA PHE A 113 11.41 5.28 -7.75
C PHE A 113 10.26 6.22 -8.12
N ARG A 114 9.04 6.00 -7.62
CA ARG A 114 7.84 6.79 -8.02
C ARG A 114 7.87 8.29 -7.71
N SER A 115 8.87 8.78 -6.97
CA SER A 115 8.96 10.17 -6.53
C SER A 115 10.18 10.84 -7.19
N PRO A 116 9.97 11.59 -8.29
CA PRO A 116 11.04 12.28 -9.02
C PRO A 116 11.91 13.16 -8.13
N LEU A 117 11.30 13.92 -7.21
CA LEU A 117 12.03 14.84 -6.34
C LEU A 117 12.99 14.15 -5.36
N LYS A 118 12.89 12.83 -5.13
CA LYS A 118 13.92 12.09 -4.39
C LYS A 118 15.27 12.14 -5.09
N PHE A 119 15.28 12.27 -6.42
CA PHE A 119 16.50 12.33 -7.20
C PHE A 119 17.28 13.64 -7.02
N GLN A 120 16.66 14.70 -6.51
CA GLN A 120 17.38 15.93 -6.13
C GLN A 120 18.41 15.68 -5.01
N LEU A 121 18.19 14.69 -4.13
CA LEU A 121 19.18 14.31 -3.11
C LEU A 121 20.43 13.70 -3.75
N TYR A 122 20.25 12.85 -4.76
CA TYR A 122 21.35 12.26 -5.52
C TYR A 122 22.03 13.31 -6.39
N GLU A 123 21.24 14.19 -7.01
CA GLU A 123 21.70 15.34 -7.77
C GLU A 123 22.64 16.20 -6.95
N MET A 124 22.24 16.57 -5.72
CA MET A 124 23.08 17.32 -4.78
C MET A 124 24.37 16.57 -4.43
N PHE A 125 24.30 15.26 -4.13
CA PHE A 125 25.48 14.45 -3.86
C PHE A 125 26.50 14.51 -5.01
N PHE A 126 26.04 14.32 -6.25
CA PHE A 126 26.90 14.36 -7.43
C PHE A 126 27.45 15.77 -7.70
N LEU A 127 26.62 16.80 -7.51
CA LEU A 127 27.03 18.17 -7.74
C LEU A 127 28.05 18.64 -6.71
N VAL A 128 27.92 18.29 -5.43
CA VAL A 128 28.86 18.69 -4.37
C VAL A 128 30.29 18.20 -4.63
N VAL A 129 30.45 16.97 -5.15
CA VAL A 129 31.78 16.46 -5.50
C VAL A 129 32.35 17.21 -6.71
N SER A 130 31.51 17.50 -7.72
CA SER A 130 31.91 18.29 -8.89
C SER A 130 32.27 19.73 -8.50
N PHE A 131 31.50 20.34 -7.58
CA PHE A 131 31.75 21.63 -6.98
C PHE A 131 33.10 21.66 -6.27
N ALA A 132 33.44 20.65 -5.46
CA ALA A 132 34.72 20.60 -4.76
C ALA A 132 35.92 20.57 -5.73
N ILE A 133 35.84 19.77 -6.80
CA ILE A 133 36.86 19.74 -7.87
C ILE A 133 36.92 21.10 -8.59
N GLY A 134 35.75 21.68 -8.91
CA GLY A 134 35.63 22.99 -9.54
C GLY A 134 36.17 24.14 -8.70
N PHE A 135 35.97 24.06 -7.39
CA PHE A 135 36.44 25.04 -6.42
C PHE A 135 37.95 25.00 -6.30
N ASP A 136 38.56 23.81 -6.29
CA ASP A 136 40.02 23.64 -6.35
C ASP A 136 40.61 24.22 -7.65
N VAL A 137 39.95 23.98 -8.79
CA VAL A 137 40.33 24.59 -10.06
C VAL A 137 40.24 26.12 -9.99
N CYS A 138 39.14 26.67 -9.48
CA CYS A 138 38.94 28.10 -9.31
C CYS A 138 40.05 28.71 -8.44
N LEU A 139 40.35 28.08 -7.30
CA LEU A 139 41.43 28.46 -6.41
C LEU A 139 42.78 28.47 -7.14
N SER A 140 43.09 27.43 -7.92
CA SER A 140 44.35 27.35 -8.67
C SER A 140 44.53 28.51 -9.65
N ILE A 141 43.47 28.91 -10.36
CA ILE A 141 43.47 30.01 -11.32
C ILE A 141 43.68 31.35 -10.61
N VAL A 142 42.95 31.56 -9.50
CA VAL A 142 43.06 32.78 -8.68
C VAL A 142 44.46 32.92 -8.08
N VAL A 143 45.04 31.83 -7.55
CA VAL A 143 46.41 31.81 -7.03
C VAL A 143 47.42 32.19 -8.11
N GLN A 144 47.28 31.63 -9.32
CA GLN A 144 48.17 31.96 -10.44
C GLN A 144 48.11 33.43 -10.84
N ARG A 145 46.91 34.03 -10.88
CA ARG A 145 46.70 35.45 -11.21
C ARG A 145 47.19 36.40 -10.12
N ILE A 146 46.95 36.10 -8.84
CA ILE A 146 47.35 36.99 -7.73
C ILE A 146 48.87 36.99 -7.53
N LYS A 147 49.56 35.86 -7.75
CA LYS A 147 51.03 35.83 -7.80
C LYS A 147 51.61 36.83 -8.81
N GLN A 148 50.87 37.14 -9.89
CA GLN A 148 51.27 38.14 -10.88
C GLN A 148 51.01 39.59 -10.44
N LEU A 149 50.11 39.81 -9.46
CA LEU A 149 49.64 41.13 -9.04
C LEU A 149 50.27 41.64 -7.72
N GLY A 150 51.17 40.87 -7.11
CA GLY A 150 51.96 41.30 -5.93
C GLY A 150 51.17 41.56 -4.64
N ASN A 151 49.87 41.22 -4.60
CA ASN A 151 48.97 41.63 -3.53
C ASN A 151 48.98 40.67 -2.32
N LYS A 152 48.88 41.21 -1.10
CA LYS A 152 49.07 40.48 0.17
C LYS A 152 47.80 39.88 0.79
N LEU A 153 46.62 40.06 0.19
CA LEU A 153 45.41 39.46 0.74
C LEU A 153 45.58 37.92 0.76
N PRO A 154 45.38 37.23 1.90
CA PRO A 154 45.57 35.79 1.93
C PRO A 154 44.47 35.19 1.07
N ILE A 155 44.84 34.58 -0.06
CA ILE A 155 43.90 33.93 -0.99
C ILE A 155 42.96 32.98 -0.26
N ARG A 156 43.46 32.32 0.80
CA ARG A 156 42.68 31.47 1.71
C ARG A 156 41.50 32.20 2.33
N VAL A 157 41.65 33.47 2.71
CA VAL A 157 40.57 34.31 3.28
C VAL A 157 39.52 34.64 2.23
N ALA A 158 39.93 35.03 1.01
CA ALA A 158 38.98 35.31 -0.08
C ALA A 158 38.19 34.06 -0.49
N SER A 159 38.85 32.90 -0.57
CA SER A 159 38.19 31.63 -0.88
C SER A 159 37.27 31.16 0.25
N ALA A 160 37.69 31.33 1.50
CA ALA A 160 36.81 31.06 2.65
C ALA A 160 35.59 31.98 2.63
N ALA A 161 35.76 33.26 2.32
CA ALA A 161 34.66 34.22 2.21
C ALA A 161 33.69 33.87 1.07
N LEU A 162 34.19 33.47 -0.10
CA LEU A 162 33.35 33.01 -1.21
C LEU A 162 32.58 31.73 -0.84
N LEU A 163 33.25 30.76 -0.21
CA LEU A 163 32.61 29.53 0.23
C LEU A 163 31.52 29.82 1.28
N LEU A 164 31.82 30.70 2.25
CA LEU A 164 30.85 31.15 3.25
C LEU A 164 29.67 31.88 2.60
N PHE A 165 29.91 32.75 1.62
CA PHE A 165 28.83 33.41 0.87
C PHE A 165 27.94 32.39 0.17
N ILE A 166 28.53 31.41 -0.52
CA ILE A 166 27.78 30.36 -1.23
C ILE A 166 26.95 29.53 -0.24
N LEU A 167 27.55 29.09 0.87
CA LEU A 167 26.85 28.28 1.89
C LEU A 167 25.74 29.09 2.59
N ALA A 168 26.02 30.32 3.00
CA ALA A 168 25.05 31.19 3.65
C ALA A 168 23.90 31.57 2.70
N GLY A 169 24.21 31.90 1.45
CA GLY A 169 23.21 32.27 0.44
C GLY A 169 22.33 31.09 0.00
N SER A 170 22.91 29.90 -0.17
CA SER A 170 22.17 28.72 -0.64
C SER A 170 21.28 28.08 0.44
N VAL A 171 21.72 28.05 1.70
CA VAL A 171 21.04 27.26 2.77
C VAL A 171 20.60 28.11 3.96
N GLY A 172 21.25 29.25 4.21
CA GLY A 172 21.09 30.01 5.45
C GLY A 172 19.65 30.42 5.74
N TYR A 173 18.92 30.91 4.73
CA TYR A 173 17.52 31.30 4.92
C TYR A 173 16.61 30.11 5.20
N GLY A 174 16.69 29.04 4.40
CA GLY A 174 15.86 27.86 4.60
C GLY A 174 16.05 27.22 5.98
N VAL A 175 17.28 27.21 6.50
CA VAL A 175 17.56 26.73 7.87
C VAL A 175 17.00 27.69 8.92
N TRP A 176 17.14 29.00 8.73
CA TRP A 176 16.56 29.98 9.64
C TRP A 176 15.04 29.87 9.66
N ASP A 177 14.38 29.85 8.50
CA ASP A 177 12.93 29.73 8.39
C ASP A 177 12.42 28.42 9.00
N ALA A 178 13.11 27.30 8.72
CA ALA A 178 12.79 26.02 9.32
C ALA A 178 12.81 26.07 10.85
N ASN A 179 13.84 26.67 11.47
CA ASN A 179 14.01 26.67 12.92
C ASN A 179 13.17 27.72 13.66
N TYR A 180 12.81 28.83 13.01
CA TYR A 180 12.19 29.97 13.68
C TYR A 180 10.77 30.30 13.21
N ASN A 181 10.34 29.82 12.04
CA ASN A 181 9.02 30.13 11.48
C ASN A 181 8.19 28.87 11.18
N SER A 182 8.76 27.96 10.38
CA SER A 182 8.00 26.85 9.76
C SER A 182 7.87 25.62 10.66
N PHE A 183 8.92 25.23 11.39
CA PHE A 183 8.86 24.10 12.33
C PHE A 183 8.82 24.57 13.77
N ASN A 184 7.64 25.01 14.21
CA ASN A 184 7.40 25.34 15.61
C ASN A 184 7.16 24.06 16.42
N PRO A 185 7.93 23.80 17.50
CA PRO A 185 7.71 22.64 18.33
C PRO A 185 6.41 22.79 19.13
N ILE A 186 5.49 21.84 18.96
CA ILE A 186 4.22 21.81 19.69
C ILE A 186 4.35 20.87 20.88
N ARG A 187 3.88 21.31 22.06
CA ARG A 187 3.84 20.46 23.25
C ARG A 187 2.64 19.52 23.19
N ILE A 188 2.91 18.23 23.03
CA ILE A 188 1.88 17.19 23.12
C ILE A 188 1.28 17.17 24.55
N PRO A 189 -0.06 17.04 24.70
CA PRO A 189 -0.71 16.97 26.00
C PRO A 189 -0.15 15.87 26.91
N GLN A 190 0.02 16.17 28.20
CA GLN A 190 0.57 15.23 29.19
C GLN A 190 -0.25 13.92 29.28
N GLN A 191 -1.55 14.04 29.03
CA GLN A 191 -2.52 12.95 29.06
C GLN A 191 -2.17 11.85 28.06
N PHE A 192 -1.59 12.19 26.92
CA PHE A 192 -1.11 11.23 25.94
C PHE A 192 -0.05 10.30 26.56
N TYR A 193 0.91 10.86 27.30
CA TYR A 193 1.96 10.09 27.95
C TYR A 193 1.42 9.26 29.12
N GLU A 194 0.51 9.83 29.92
CA GLU A 194 -0.15 9.12 31.04
C GLU A 194 -0.93 7.89 30.53
N ILE A 195 -1.75 8.05 29.48
CA ILE A 195 -2.48 6.95 28.84
C ILE A 195 -1.52 5.89 28.30
N ASN A 196 -0.42 6.30 27.66
CA ASN A 196 0.56 5.35 27.14
C ASN A 196 1.30 4.57 28.21
N SER A 197 1.64 5.21 29.34
CA SER A 197 2.22 4.52 30.49
C SER A 197 1.24 3.49 31.07
N LEU A 198 -0.05 3.84 31.14
CA LEU A 198 -1.11 2.90 31.56
C LEU A 198 -1.27 1.74 30.55
N LEU A 199 -1.29 2.04 29.26
CA LEU A 199 -1.35 1.03 28.19
C LEU A 199 -0.19 0.04 28.24
N GLU A 200 1.03 0.51 28.52
CA GLU A 200 2.23 -0.32 28.67
C GLU A 200 2.15 -1.26 29.88
N SER A 201 1.50 -0.82 30.97
CA SER A 201 1.31 -1.63 32.18
C SER A 201 0.31 -2.78 32.00
N LEU A 202 -0.52 -2.73 30.96
CA LEU A 202 -1.58 -3.71 30.70
C LEU A 202 -1.02 -4.93 29.95
N ASN A 203 -0.71 -5.99 30.69
CA ASN A 203 -0.14 -7.25 30.21
C ASN A 203 -1.15 -8.14 29.46
N ASP A 204 -1.65 -7.67 28.32
CA ASP A 204 -2.43 -8.46 27.37
C ASP A 204 -2.10 -8.11 25.91
N SER A 205 -2.52 -8.96 24.98
CA SER A 205 -2.21 -8.82 23.55
C SER A 205 -3.24 -8.00 22.76
N TYR A 206 -4.14 -7.28 23.43
CA TYR A 206 -5.21 -6.56 22.76
C TYR A 206 -4.75 -5.20 22.21
N ARG A 207 -5.48 -4.69 21.23
CA ARG A 207 -5.18 -3.41 20.56
C ARG A 207 -5.93 -2.24 21.18
N VAL A 208 -5.38 -1.05 20.93
CA VAL A 208 -5.99 0.24 21.22
C VAL A 208 -6.31 0.99 19.92
N LEU A 209 -7.46 1.64 19.86
CA LEU A 209 -7.78 2.64 18.83
C LEU A 209 -7.74 4.04 19.42
N TRP A 210 -7.21 4.99 18.67
CA TRP A 210 -7.09 6.40 19.06
C TRP A 210 -8.09 7.25 18.27
N TYR A 211 -9.02 7.90 18.95
CA TYR A 211 -10.04 8.76 18.33
C TYR A 211 -10.08 10.16 18.95
N PRO A 212 -10.52 11.17 18.17
CA PRO A 212 -10.55 11.19 16.70
C PRO A 212 -9.14 11.22 16.10
N ARG A 213 -9.02 11.09 14.78
CA ARG A 213 -7.73 11.27 14.10
C ARG A 213 -7.33 12.74 14.00
N TYR A 214 -6.03 13.02 14.11
CA TYR A 214 -5.46 14.38 14.01
C TYR A 214 -5.45 14.98 12.60
N ASN A 215 -5.45 14.18 11.54
CA ASN A 215 -5.24 14.67 10.18
C ASN A 215 -6.51 15.21 9.50
N GLU A 216 -7.65 15.22 10.20
CA GLU A 216 -8.93 15.73 9.69
C GLU A 216 -9.18 17.19 10.08
N ARG A 217 -8.82 17.58 11.30
CA ARG A 217 -8.91 18.96 11.81
C ARG A 217 -7.82 19.20 12.85
N ALA A 218 -7.29 20.42 12.87
CA ALA A 218 -6.40 20.89 13.92
C ALA A 218 -7.06 20.77 15.31
N THR A 219 -6.29 20.35 16.31
CA THR A 219 -6.74 20.31 17.71
C THR A 219 -6.48 21.66 18.37
N VAL A 220 -7.14 21.93 19.49
CA VAL A 220 -6.92 23.18 20.25
C VAL A 220 -5.47 23.41 20.68
N TRP A 221 -4.70 22.34 20.91
CA TRP A 221 -3.29 22.42 21.30
C TRP A 221 -2.33 22.38 20.10
N SER A 222 -2.83 22.17 18.87
CA SER A 222 -2.00 22.15 17.67
C SER A 222 -1.77 23.53 17.06
N GLU A 223 -2.28 24.60 17.68
CA GLU A 223 -2.11 25.99 17.23
C GLU A 223 -2.52 26.20 15.76
N GLY A 224 -3.53 25.44 15.29
CA GLY A 224 -4.01 25.49 13.91
C GLY A 224 -3.22 24.62 12.92
N HIS A 225 -2.15 23.95 13.35
CA HIS A 225 -1.38 23.03 12.52
C HIS A 225 -2.07 21.66 12.41
N TYR A 226 -2.02 21.08 11.20
CA TYR A 226 -2.40 19.69 10.98
C TYR A 226 -1.30 18.76 11.50
N ILE A 227 -1.66 17.81 12.35
CA ILE A 227 -0.71 16.87 12.93
C ILE A 227 -0.87 15.52 12.25
N SER A 228 0.25 14.90 11.90
CA SER A 228 0.30 13.49 11.48
C SER A 228 -0.24 12.60 12.63
N PRO A 229 -0.82 11.41 12.36
CA PRO A 229 -1.29 10.50 13.42
C PRO A 229 -0.11 9.92 14.23
N PHE A 230 0.47 10.73 15.13
CA PHE A 230 1.62 10.41 15.96
C PHE A 230 1.24 9.50 17.13
N ASP A 231 0.00 9.62 17.60
CA ASP A 231 -0.66 8.75 18.56
C ASP A 231 -0.52 7.30 18.16
N MET A 232 -0.77 7.00 16.89
CA MET A 232 -0.68 5.65 16.36
C MET A 232 0.77 5.14 16.28
N LYS A 233 1.73 6.04 16.00
CA LYS A 233 3.17 5.71 15.90
C LYS A 233 3.85 5.57 17.25
N SER A 234 3.38 6.33 18.23
CA SER A 234 3.99 6.44 19.56
C SER A 234 3.17 5.72 20.64
N SER A 235 2.13 4.99 20.22
CA SER A 235 1.34 4.14 21.08
C SER A 235 2.22 3.04 21.69
N ARG A 236 2.16 2.88 23.01
CA ARG A 236 2.84 1.81 23.75
C ARG A 236 2.13 0.47 23.67
N LYS A 237 0.89 0.47 23.16
CA LYS A 237 0.12 -0.73 22.86
C LYS A 237 -0.19 -0.81 21.37
N PRO A 238 -0.18 -2.00 20.73
CA PRO A 238 -0.43 -2.11 19.31
C PRO A 238 -1.76 -1.46 18.89
N THR A 239 -1.74 -0.80 17.74
CA THR A 239 -2.93 -0.21 17.10
C THR A 239 -2.99 -0.66 15.64
N TYR A 240 -4.11 -0.42 14.97
CA TYR A 240 -4.23 -0.68 13.54
C TYR A 240 -3.66 0.49 12.74
N ASN A 241 -2.51 0.28 12.09
CA ASN A 241 -1.83 1.31 11.33
C ASN A 241 -2.64 1.75 10.09
N THR A 242 -2.77 3.06 9.93
CA THR A 242 -3.59 3.75 8.93
C THR A 242 -2.79 4.44 7.83
N TYR A 243 -1.47 4.21 7.77
CA TYR A 243 -0.60 4.88 6.82
C TYR A 243 -0.98 4.60 5.36
N TRP A 244 -0.56 5.47 4.44
CA TRP A 244 -1.04 5.65 3.05
C TRP A 244 -1.28 4.40 2.17
N ASN A 245 -0.79 3.22 2.55
CA ASN A 245 -1.02 1.96 1.83
C ASN A 245 -2.30 1.23 2.27
N TYR A 246 -2.91 1.60 3.40
CA TYR A 246 -4.03 0.90 4.03
C TYR A 246 -5.28 1.78 4.17
N ASN A 247 -5.63 2.51 3.10
CA ASN A 247 -6.80 3.41 3.09
C ASN A 247 -8.12 2.71 3.47
N TYR A 248 -8.22 1.39 3.33
CA TYR A 248 -9.38 0.62 3.77
C TYR A 248 -9.50 0.50 5.30
N VAL A 249 -8.38 0.42 6.03
CA VAL A 249 -8.36 0.47 7.50
C VAL A 249 -8.89 1.81 7.98
N ASN A 250 -8.47 2.90 7.32
CA ASN A 250 -9.00 4.25 7.59
C ASN A 250 -10.50 4.30 7.44
N THR A 251 -11.02 3.84 6.30
CA THR A 251 -12.45 3.90 6.03
C THR A 251 -13.26 3.09 7.04
N ILE A 252 -12.83 1.86 7.35
CA ILE A 252 -13.59 0.93 8.21
C ILE A 252 -13.48 1.29 9.69
N LEU A 253 -12.29 1.64 10.18
CA LEU A 253 -12.12 1.93 11.61
C LEU A 253 -12.34 3.40 11.94
N TYR A 254 -12.04 4.34 11.07
CA TYR A 254 -12.02 5.76 11.46
C TYR A 254 -13.07 6.59 10.72
N ASP A 255 -13.03 6.65 9.39
CA ASP A 255 -13.83 7.60 8.62
C ASP A 255 -15.33 7.25 8.65
N TYR A 256 -15.68 5.98 8.44
CA TYR A 256 -17.08 5.54 8.46
C TYR A 256 -17.68 5.62 9.86
N PRO A 257 -17.02 5.10 10.93
CA PRO A 257 -17.63 5.14 12.25
C PRO A 257 -17.91 6.54 12.77
N TYR A 258 -16.96 7.44 12.50
CA TYR A 258 -17.01 8.82 12.94
C TYR A 258 -18.03 9.65 12.12
N SER A 259 -18.19 9.39 10.82
CA SER A 259 -19.15 10.14 9.97
C SER A 259 -20.60 9.66 10.04
N LYS A 260 -20.85 8.38 10.36
CA LYS A 260 -22.19 7.76 10.31
C LYS A 260 -22.85 7.48 11.68
N THR A 261 -22.27 7.98 12.78
CA THR A 261 -22.85 7.85 14.15
C THR A 261 -23.07 6.40 14.62
N VAL A 262 -22.25 5.45 14.14
CA VAL A 262 -22.34 4.03 14.56
C VAL A 262 -21.75 3.77 15.94
N PHE A 263 -21.11 4.76 16.58
CA PHE A 263 -20.72 4.68 18.00
C PHE A 263 -21.91 4.43 18.92
N SER A 264 -23.13 4.82 18.54
CA SER A 264 -24.37 4.53 19.28
C SER A 264 -24.85 3.07 19.15
N LYS A 265 -24.12 2.21 18.43
CA LYS A 265 -24.58 0.88 18.03
C LYS A 265 -23.74 -0.22 18.66
N ASP A 266 -24.38 -1.13 19.39
CA ASP A 266 -23.69 -2.22 20.09
C ASP A 266 -22.86 -3.11 19.16
N TYR A 267 -23.39 -3.36 17.95
CA TYR A 267 -22.73 -4.18 16.93
C TYR A 267 -21.35 -3.64 16.52
N PHE A 268 -21.10 -2.32 16.62
CA PHE A 268 -19.80 -1.74 16.30
C PHE A 268 -18.74 -2.16 17.31
N TYR A 269 -19.08 -2.18 18.60
CA TYR A 269 -18.18 -2.62 19.64
C TYR A 269 -17.97 -4.14 19.59
N THR A 270 -19.01 -4.89 19.21
CA THR A 270 -18.85 -6.33 18.92
C THR A 270 -17.84 -6.55 17.80
N PHE A 271 -17.94 -5.78 16.72
CA PHE A 271 -16.97 -5.78 15.65
C PHE A 271 -15.55 -5.42 16.11
N LEU A 272 -15.37 -4.36 16.89
CA LEU A 272 -14.06 -3.96 17.42
C LEU A 272 -13.41 -5.10 18.21
N ARG A 273 -14.19 -5.84 19.00
CA ARG A 273 -13.72 -7.01 19.76
C ARG A 273 -13.32 -8.16 18.83
N SER A 274 -14.06 -8.36 17.74
CA SER A 274 -13.77 -9.39 16.75
C SER A 274 -12.42 -9.19 16.05
N VAL A 275 -11.94 -7.94 16.00
CA VAL A 275 -10.63 -7.55 15.48
C VAL A 275 -9.63 -7.25 16.60
N GLY A 276 -9.82 -7.81 17.79
CA GLY A 276 -8.83 -7.74 18.87
C GLY A 276 -8.67 -6.35 19.51
N VAL A 277 -9.59 -5.41 19.29
CA VAL A 277 -9.59 -4.10 19.95
C VAL A 277 -10.34 -4.20 21.28
N LYS A 278 -9.65 -3.87 22.37
CA LYS A 278 -10.21 -3.82 23.73
C LYS A 278 -10.26 -2.41 24.29
N TYR A 279 -9.38 -1.53 23.79
CA TYR A 279 -9.16 -0.21 24.33
C TYR A 279 -9.50 0.86 23.31
N ILE A 280 -10.18 1.91 23.76
CA ILE A 280 -10.37 3.15 23.01
C ILE A 280 -9.73 4.28 23.80
N ALA A 281 -8.70 4.90 23.23
CA ALA A 281 -8.16 6.17 23.71
C ALA A 281 -8.91 7.30 22.98
N PHE A 282 -9.51 8.22 23.72
CA PHE A 282 -10.35 9.27 23.18
C PHE A 282 -9.91 10.66 23.66
N HIS A 283 -9.94 11.66 22.79
CA HIS A 283 -9.79 13.08 23.14
C HIS A 283 -10.90 13.92 22.50
N ASN A 284 -11.49 14.87 23.24
CA ASN A 284 -12.64 15.65 22.77
C ASN A 284 -12.30 17.09 22.32
N ASP A 285 -11.08 17.29 21.85
CA ASP A 285 -10.44 18.59 21.72
C ASP A 285 -10.43 19.15 20.28
N ARG A 286 -11.34 18.65 19.43
CA ARG A 286 -11.44 18.97 18.00
C ARG A 286 -12.75 19.64 17.62
N ASN A 287 -13.87 19.02 17.96
CA ASN A 287 -15.22 19.55 17.77
C ASN A 287 -16.10 19.17 18.96
N VAL A 288 -16.18 20.09 19.93
CA VAL A 288 -16.84 19.89 21.22
C VAL A 288 -18.18 19.17 21.08
N SER A 289 -19.08 19.61 20.20
CA SER A 289 -20.42 19.01 20.09
C SER A 289 -20.46 17.60 19.48
N THR A 290 -19.58 17.31 18.53
CA THR A 290 -19.51 15.98 17.88
C THR A 290 -18.74 15.00 18.76
N ASP A 291 -17.63 15.45 19.33
CA ASP A 291 -16.78 14.63 20.19
C ASP A 291 -17.47 14.29 21.51
N GLU A 292 -18.23 15.22 22.10
CA GLU A 292 -19.02 14.93 23.31
C GLU A 292 -20.06 13.85 23.07
N LYS A 293 -20.79 13.90 21.94
CA LYS A 293 -21.78 12.87 21.60
C LYS A 293 -21.11 11.50 21.45
N ILE A 294 -20.01 11.43 20.71
CA ILE A 294 -19.27 10.17 20.50
C ILE A 294 -18.68 9.65 21.81
N LEU A 295 -18.16 10.53 22.66
CA LEU A 295 -17.67 10.16 23.98
C LEU A 295 -18.78 9.52 24.83
N MET A 296 -19.98 10.10 24.86
CA MET A 296 -21.12 9.53 25.58
C MET A 296 -21.47 8.14 25.05
N ASP A 297 -21.56 7.99 23.72
CA ASP A 297 -21.82 6.70 23.07
C ASP A 297 -20.79 5.61 23.46
N ILE A 298 -19.51 5.99 23.59
CA ILE A 298 -18.39 5.12 24.02
C ILE A 298 -18.52 4.75 25.51
N LEU A 299 -18.80 5.73 26.37
CA LEU A 299 -18.91 5.54 27.82
C LEU A 299 -20.13 4.69 28.22
N GLU A 300 -21.19 4.65 27.41
CA GLU A 300 -22.31 3.73 27.61
C GLU A 300 -21.93 2.25 27.46
N ARG A 301 -20.84 1.94 26.72
CA ARG A 301 -20.48 0.57 26.28
C ARG A 301 -19.11 0.11 26.76
N GLY A 302 -18.43 0.93 27.54
CA GLY A 302 -17.14 0.64 28.14
C GLY A 302 -16.92 1.38 29.44
N VAL A 303 -15.91 0.96 30.18
CA VAL A 303 -15.55 1.54 31.48
C VAL A 303 -14.31 2.41 31.30
N PRO A 304 -14.36 3.71 31.64
CA PRO A 304 -13.16 4.56 31.63
C PRO A 304 -12.21 4.12 32.75
N ILE A 305 -10.98 3.78 32.39
CA ILE A 305 -9.87 3.53 33.33
C ILE A 305 -8.91 4.72 33.43
N TYR A 306 -9.12 5.73 32.60
CA TYR A 306 -8.46 7.02 32.66
C TYR A 306 -9.44 8.11 32.19
N SER A 307 -9.47 9.25 32.88
CA SER A 307 -10.29 10.41 32.52
C SER A 307 -9.68 11.68 33.12
N LYS A 308 -9.09 12.53 32.28
CA LYS A 308 -8.48 13.80 32.72
C LYS A 308 -8.39 14.80 31.57
N ASN A 309 -8.83 16.05 31.80
CA ASN A 309 -8.72 17.16 30.85
C ASN A 309 -9.22 16.85 29.42
N GLY A 310 -10.35 16.16 29.30
CA GLY A 310 -10.91 15.80 27.98
C GLY A 310 -10.28 14.60 27.30
N TRP A 311 -9.36 13.90 27.98
CA TRP A 311 -8.74 12.66 27.52
C TRP A 311 -9.22 11.46 28.32
N TYR A 312 -9.48 10.36 27.62
CA TYR A 312 -10.08 9.16 28.18
C TYR A 312 -9.37 7.91 27.66
N LEU A 313 -9.24 6.90 28.52
CA LEU A 313 -8.95 5.53 28.09
C LEU A 313 -10.10 4.64 28.56
N VAL A 314 -10.81 4.05 27.61
CA VAL A 314 -12.01 3.25 27.85
C VAL A 314 -11.73 1.79 27.54
N VAL A 315 -12.09 0.91 28.47
CA VAL A 315 -12.05 -0.54 28.31
C VAL A 315 -13.42 -1.02 27.85
N LEU A 316 -13.50 -1.75 26.75
CA LEU A 316 -14.76 -2.28 26.24
C LEU A 316 -15.21 -3.50 27.05
N ASN A 317 -16.48 -3.54 27.46
CA ASN A 317 -17.05 -4.59 28.32
C ASN A 317 -17.29 -5.90 27.55
N SER A 318 -16.34 -6.87 27.54
CA SER A 318 -16.54 -8.28 27.09
C SER A 318 -15.23 -9.08 26.98
N HIS A 319 -15.34 -10.38 26.73
CA HIS A 319 -14.27 -11.23 26.19
C HIS A 319 -13.92 -10.83 24.75
N VAL A 320 -12.66 -10.51 24.49
CA VAL A 320 -12.15 -10.09 23.18
C VAL A 320 -11.47 -11.30 22.50
N ASN A 321 -11.60 -11.41 21.17
CA ASN A 321 -10.98 -12.51 20.42
C ASN A 321 -9.46 -12.49 20.59
N GLU A 322 -8.88 -13.68 20.69
CA GLU A 322 -7.42 -13.85 20.71
C GLU A 322 -6.78 -13.36 19.41
N TYR A 323 -5.46 -13.14 19.44
CA TYR A 323 -4.72 -12.60 18.30
C TYR A 323 -4.82 -13.50 17.06
N VAL A 324 -4.87 -14.82 17.28
CA VAL A 324 -5.17 -15.84 16.27
C VAL A 324 -6.46 -16.53 16.67
N PHE A 325 -7.41 -16.67 15.75
CA PHE A 325 -8.68 -17.34 16.02
C PHE A 325 -9.22 -18.05 14.79
N ALA A 326 -10.10 -19.03 14.98
CA ALA A 326 -10.82 -19.70 13.90
C ALA A 326 -12.31 -19.38 14.03
N PRO A 327 -12.90 -18.60 13.09
CA PRO A 327 -14.34 -18.38 13.10
C PRO A 327 -15.13 -19.61 12.69
N THR A 328 -16.31 -19.77 13.30
CA THR A 328 -17.20 -20.91 13.06
C THR A 328 -18.05 -20.75 11.81
N CYS A 329 -18.20 -19.52 11.30
CA CYS A 329 -18.85 -19.27 10.02
C CYS A 329 -18.36 -17.99 9.35
N PHE A 330 -18.64 -17.89 8.04
CA PHE A 330 -18.36 -16.71 7.24
C PHE A 330 -19.60 -16.24 6.51
N VAL A 331 -19.85 -14.92 6.57
CA VAL A 331 -20.87 -14.26 5.75
C VAL A 331 -20.15 -13.24 4.86
N GLU A 332 -20.46 -13.25 3.57
CA GLU A 332 -19.93 -12.28 2.62
C GLU A 332 -20.91 -11.12 2.46
N SER A 333 -20.42 -9.88 2.62
CA SER A 333 -21.20 -8.67 2.38
C SER A 333 -20.41 -7.61 1.61
N GLY A 334 -21.14 -6.83 0.79
CA GLY A 334 -20.62 -5.71 -0.01
C GLY A 334 -20.80 -4.35 0.65
N SER A 335 -21.46 -4.30 1.82
CA SER A 335 -21.69 -3.06 2.56
C SER A 335 -20.79 -2.96 3.79
N ILE A 336 -20.21 -1.78 4.01
CA ILE A 336 -19.47 -1.49 5.25
C ILE A 336 -20.41 -1.49 6.47
N ASP A 337 -21.68 -1.14 6.30
CA ASP A 337 -22.65 -1.18 7.40
C ASP A 337 -22.90 -2.62 7.88
N ASP A 338 -22.89 -3.55 6.93
CA ASP A 338 -23.11 -4.96 7.20
C ASP A 338 -21.89 -5.62 7.87
N ILE A 339 -20.65 -5.10 7.69
CA ILE A 339 -19.48 -5.64 8.43
C ILE A 339 -19.79 -5.65 9.92
N TYR A 340 -20.27 -4.52 10.43
CA TYR A 340 -20.44 -4.34 11.86
C TYR A 340 -21.61 -5.19 12.38
N LYS A 341 -22.73 -5.20 11.65
CA LYS A 341 -23.92 -5.97 12.02
C LYS A 341 -23.66 -7.47 12.01
N LEU A 342 -23.01 -7.97 10.97
CA LEU A 342 -22.73 -9.40 10.82
C LEU A 342 -21.60 -9.87 11.75
N ALA A 343 -20.74 -8.95 12.21
CA ALA A 343 -19.68 -9.27 13.17
C ALA A 343 -20.23 -9.35 14.59
N SER A 344 -21.48 -8.92 14.80
CA SER A 344 -22.23 -9.13 16.01
C SER A 344 -23.03 -10.44 15.91
N PRO A 345 -22.88 -11.40 16.84
CA PRO A 345 -23.84 -12.47 16.94
C PRO A 345 -25.22 -11.87 17.18
N SER A 346 -26.26 -12.41 16.56
CA SER A 346 -27.61 -11.87 16.62
C SER A 346 -28.09 -11.71 18.06
N THR A 347 -28.46 -10.50 18.45
CA THR A 347 -29.37 -10.26 19.56
C THR A 347 -30.79 -10.64 19.12
N ALA A 348 -31.08 -11.95 19.07
CA ALA A 348 -32.47 -12.42 19.17
C ALA A 348 -32.75 -12.70 20.66
N PRO A 349 -33.93 -12.31 21.20
CA PRO A 349 -34.24 -12.56 22.60
C PRO A 349 -34.41 -14.07 22.81
N LEU A 350 -33.44 -14.70 23.46
CA LEU A 350 -33.63 -16.05 24.00
C LEU A 350 -34.66 -15.95 25.13
N ASN A 351 -35.87 -16.43 24.86
CA ASN A 351 -36.89 -16.62 25.88
C ASN A 351 -36.32 -17.44 27.05
N SER A 352 -36.64 -16.95 28.25
CA SER A 352 -36.31 -17.50 29.56
C SER A 352 -36.58 -19.00 29.69
N THR A 353 -35.59 -19.76 30.18
CA THR A 353 -35.67 -20.74 31.31
C THR A 353 -34.58 -21.83 31.29
N GLU A 354 -33.62 -21.80 30.36
CA GLU A 354 -32.48 -22.72 30.41
C GLU A 354 -31.18 -21.99 30.79
N ILE A 355 -30.50 -22.55 31.80
CA ILE A 355 -29.20 -22.14 32.31
C ILE A 355 -28.20 -22.08 31.13
N PRO A 356 -27.44 -20.98 30.91
CA PRO A 356 -26.66 -20.83 29.69
C PRO A 356 -25.45 -21.77 29.69
N LYS A 357 -25.43 -22.73 28.77
CA LYS A 357 -24.18 -23.33 28.28
C LYS A 357 -23.42 -22.26 27.46
N PRO A 358 -22.07 -22.19 27.52
CA PRO A 358 -21.31 -21.16 26.83
C PRO A 358 -21.24 -21.46 25.33
N LEU A 359 -22.27 -21.07 24.58
CA LEU A 359 -22.29 -21.11 23.12
C LEU A 359 -22.20 -19.66 22.60
N MET A 360 -21.00 -19.09 22.62
CA MET A 360 -20.69 -17.95 21.74
C MET A 360 -20.42 -18.50 20.34
N GLN A 361 -21.44 -18.50 19.48
CA GLN A 361 -21.28 -18.69 18.04
C GLN A 361 -20.32 -17.62 17.49
N ARG A 362 -19.16 -18.04 16.99
CA ARG A 362 -18.09 -17.17 16.49
C ARG A 362 -18.33 -16.82 15.01
N VAL A 363 -19.14 -15.81 14.73
CA VAL A 363 -19.42 -15.36 13.36
C VAL A 363 -18.32 -14.42 12.85
N SER A 364 -17.68 -14.73 11.73
CA SER A 364 -16.83 -13.78 10.99
C SER A 364 -17.49 -13.25 9.73
N VAL A 365 -17.17 -12.00 9.41
CA VAL A 365 -17.72 -11.31 8.24
C VAL A 365 -16.59 -11.02 7.29
N LYS A 366 -16.74 -11.46 6.04
CA LYS A 366 -15.89 -11.04 4.96
C LYS A 366 -16.53 -9.83 4.32
N VAL A 367 -15.84 -8.70 4.40
CA VAL A 367 -16.14 -7.56 3.54
C VAL A 367 -14.92 -7.29 2.71
N LYS A 368 -15.14 -6.85 1.49
CA LYS A 368 -14.09 -6.59 0.54
C LYS A 368 -13.98 -5.08 0.33
N PRO A 369 -12.94 -4.43 0.84
CA PRO A 369 -12.43 -3.23 0.22
C PRO A 369 -11.50 -3.68 -0.92
N SER A 370 -11.62 -3.04 -2.07
CA SER A 370 -10.79 -3.13 -3.28
C SER A 370 -9.46 -3.90 -3.15
N GLY A 371 -9.33 -5.08 -3.79
CA GLY A 371 -8.09 -5.83 -3.96
C GLY A 371 -8.33 -7.29 -4.36
N ARG A 372 -7.52 -7.81 -5.30
CA ARG A 372 -7.66 -9.12 -5.97
C ARG A 372 -7.99 -10.29 -5.03
N ILE A 373 -8.87 -11.16 -5.51
CA ILE A 373 -9.19 -12.44 -4.89
C ILE A 373 -8.10 -13.40 -5.34
N SER A 374 -7.04 -13.53 -4.55
CA SER A 374 -6.07 -14.62 -4.76
C SER A 374 -6.33 -15.72 -3.74
N ASP A 375 -6.89 -16.81 -4.25
CA ASP A 375 -6.85 -18.20 -3.77
C ASP A 375 -7.19 -18.45 -2.30
N ILE A 376 -8.48 -18.31 -1.97
CA ILE A 376 -9.12 -19.28 -1.07
C ILE A 376 -9.38 -20.50 -1.94
N THR A 377 -8.86 -21.68 -1.62
CA THR A 377 -9.37 -22.94 -2.19
C THR A 377 -10.74 -23.27 -1.58
N LEU A 378 -11.69 -22.35 -1.77
CA LEU A 378 -13.02 -22.77 -2.19
C LEU A 378 -12.78 -23.39 -3.56
N HIS A 379 -13.10 -24.67 -3.72
CA HIS A 379 -12.97 -25.35 -5.00
C HIS A 379 -13.75 -24.54 -6.05
N ASN A 380 -13.02 -23.83 -6.93
CA ASN A 380 -13.64 -23.06 -7.99
C ASN A 380 -14.38 -24.05 -8.88
N LEU A 381 -15.69 -23.89 -8.98
CA LEU A 381 -16.53 -24.78 -9.77
C LEU A 381 -16.39 -24.48 -11.27
N ILE A 382 -15.77 -23.36 -11.64
CA ILE A 382 -15.45 -23.01 -13.01
C ILE A 382 -14.15 -23.70 -13.44
N PRO A 383 -14.17 -24.52 -14.49
CA PRO A 383 -12.96 -25.03 -15.11
C PRO A 383 -12.27 -23.95 -15.97
N ASN A 384 -10.94 -23.94 -16.00
CA ASN A 384 -10.12 -22.95 -16.71
C ASN A 384 -10.45 -21.48 -16.36
N PRO A 385 -10.45 -21.10 -15.07
CA PRO A 385 -10.92 -19.79 -14.60
C PRO A 385 -10.01 -18.61 -14.95
N SER A 386 -8.72 -18.89 -15.17
CA SER A 386 -7.69 -17.92 -15.57
C SER A 386 -7.28 -18.07 -17.04
N PHE A 387 -8.04 -18.80 -17.86
CA PHE A 387 -7.80 -18.92 -19.31
C PHE A 387 -6.38 -19.37 -19.70
N GLU A 388 -5.78 -20.28 -18.93
CA GLU A 388 -4.43 -20.78 -19.22
C GLU A 388 -4.43 -21.82 -20.35
N TYR A 389 -5.50 -22.63 -20.42
CA TYR A 389 -5.61 -23.76 -21.34
C TYR A 389 -6.41 -23.41 -22.60
N TRP A 390 -5.82 -23.61 -23.78
CA TRP A 390 -6.38 -23.28 -25.09
C TRP A 390 -6.19 -24.43 -26.08
N GLU A 391 -7.16 -24.63 -26.98
CA GLU A 391 -7.10 -25.58 -28.08
C GLU A 391 -7.60 -24.86 -29.35
N ASN A 392 -6.88 -24.95 -30.47
CA ASN A 392 -7.25 -24.30 -31.74
C ASN A 392 -7.62 -22.79 -31.61
N ASN A 393 -6.88 -22.03 -30.80
CA ASN A 393 -7.12 -20.60 -30.50
C ASN A 393 -8.46 -20.31 -29.81
N THR A 394 -9.09 -21.29 -29.15
CA THR A 394 -10.20 -21.08 -28.23
C THR A 394 -9.85 -21.59 -26.83
N PRO A 395 -10.18 -20.86 -25.75
CA PRO A 395 -9.97 -21.35 -24.40
C PRO A 395 -10.93 -22.50 -24.09
N LEU A 396 -10.40 -23.53 -23.43
CA LEU A 396 -11.18 -24.71 -23.06
C LEU A 396 -12.27 -24.37 -22.04
N ASN A 397 -13.43 -25.01 -22.16
CA ASN A 397 -14.62 -24.86 -21.30
C ASN A 397 -15.34 -23.50 -21.36
N TRP A 398 -15.09 -22.73 -22.41
CA TRP A 398 -15.77 -21.47 -22.66
C TRP A 398 -16.37 -21.46 -24.07
N THR A 399 -17.60 -21.00 -24.18
CA THR A 399 -18.35 -20.84 -25.43
C THR A 399 -18.51 -19.37 -25.77
N PHE A 400 -18.43 -19.04 -27.05
CA PHE A 400 -18.48 -17.67 -27.54
C PHE A 400 -19.70 -17.46 -28.41
N LEU A 401 -20.61 -16.59 -27.95
CA LEU A 401 -21.77 -16.16 -28.71
C LEU A 401 -21.46 -14.76 -29.24
N ILE A 402 -20.68 -14.75 -30.31
CA ILE A 402 -20.10 -13.53 -30.90
C ILE A 402 -20.34 -13.49 -32.41
N ASP A 403 -20.26 -12.29 -32.99
CA ASP A 403 -20.09 -12.14 -34.44
C ASP A 403 -18.58 -12.15 -34.79
N PRO A 404 -18.05 -13.22 -35.41
CA PRO A 404 -16.62 -13.35 -35.69
C PRO A 404 -16.12 -12.36 -36.74
N SER A 405 -17.01 -11.72 -37.51
CA SER A 405 -16.63 -10.68 -38.47
C SER A 405 -16.34 -9.33 -37.80
N ILE A 406 -16.78 -9.16 -36.55
CA ILE A 406 -16.71 -7.88 -35.80
C ILE A 406 -15.89 -8.04 -34.51
N THR A 407 -15.94 -9.23 -33.89
CA THR A 407 -15.32 -9.51 -32.60
C THR A 407 -14.30 -10.64 -32.72
N VAL A 408 -13.08 -10.37 -32.28
CA VAL A 408 -11.94 -11.28 -32.33
C VAL A 408 -11.49 -11.61 -30.92
N ILE A 409 -11.24 -12.90 -30.69
CA ILE A 409 -10.77 -13.44 -29.42
C ILE A 409 -9.28 -13.75 -29.54
N SER A 410 -8.51 -13.36 -28.53
CA SER A 410 -7.10 -13.70 -28.45
C SER A 410 -6.65 -13.93 -27.01
N LYS A 411 -5.52 -14.60 -26.88
CA LYS A 411 -4.80 -14.78 -25.62
C LYS A 411 -3.93 -13.55 -25.36
N SER A 412 -3.96 -13.01 -24.14
CA SER A 412 -3.15 -11.85 -23.75
C SER A 412 -2.33 -12.18 -22.51
N CYS A 413 -1.01 -12.32 -22.67
CA CYS A 413 -0.11 -12.74 -21.59
C CYS A 413 0.68 -11.57 -21.02
N GLY A 414 0.74 -11.44 -19.68
CA GLY A 414 1.59 -10.43 -19.03
C GLY A 414 1.16 -9.84 -17.68
N GLU A 415 -0.10 -9.98 -17.23
CA GLU A 415 -0.60 -9.52 -15.92
C GLU A 415 -1.96 -10.20 -15.63
N PRO A 416 -2.40 -10.47 -14.38
CA PRO A 416 -1.69 -10.42 -13.11
C PRO A 416 -1.80 -11.67 -12.18
N ALA A 417 -2.51 -12.72 -12.57
CA ALA A 417 -2.43 -14.02 -11.92
C ALA A 417 -2.74 -15.12 -12.93
N GLY A 418 -1.73 -15.94 -13.23
CA GLY A 418 -1.70 -16.71 -14.47
C GLY A 418 -0.77 -16.04 -15.49
N ASP A 419 -0.25 -16.82 -16.43
CA ASP A 419 0.57 -16.27 -17.50
C ASP A 419 -0.29 -15.44 -18.46
N CYS A 420 -1.62 -15.73 -18.58
CA CYS A 420 -2.44 -15.20 -19.67
C CYS A 420 -3.95 -15.00 -19.38
N SER A 421 -4.50 -13.87 -19.82
CA SER A 421 -5.94 -13.56 -19.76
C SER A 421 -6.64 -13.73 -21.12
N LEU A 422 -7.97 -13.79 -21.12
CA LEU A 422 -8.80 -13.74 -22.32
C LEU A 422 -8.96 -12.30 -22.81
N ASN A 423 -8.67 -12.01 -24.08
CA ASN A 423 -8.93 -10.71 -24.71
C ASN A 423 -10.03 -10.83 -25.78
N MET A 424 -11.09 -10.05 -25.63
CA MET A 424 -12.13 -9.86 -26.62
C MET A 424 -11.99 -8.46 -27.22
N THR A 425 -11.73 -8.37 -28.51
CA THR A 425 -11.66 -7.08 -29.21
C THR A 425 -12.80 -6.96 -30.21
N THR A 426 -13.47 -5.81 -30.25
CA THR A 426 -14.66 -5.62 -31.09
C THR A 426 -14.63 -4.27 -31.80
N THR A 427 -15.18 -4.18 -33.01
CA THR A 427 -15.43 -2.91 -33.73
C THR A 427 -16.92 -2.55 -33.77
N ARG A 428 -17.73 -3.22 -32.94
CA ARG A 428 -19.18 -3.05 -32.87
C ARG A 428 -19.54 -1.65 -32.39
N SER A 429 -20.26 -0.89 -33.21
CA SER A 429 -20.67 0.50 -32.92
C SER A 429 -22.16 0.67 -32.63
N PHE A 430 -22.98 -0.37 -32.86
CA PHE A 430 -24.43 -0.31 -32.63
C PHE A 430 -24.77 -0.33 -31.13
N ARG A 431 -25.47 0.71 -30.66
CA ARG A 431 -25.88 0.82 -29.25
C ARG A 431 -26.72 -0.38 -28.80
N LYS A 432 -26.50 -0.82 -27.55
CA LYS A 432 -27.24 -1.91 -26.89
C LYS A 432 -27.08 -3.31 -27.53
N THR A 433 -25.99 -3.53 -28.26
CA THR A 433 -25.63 -4.85 -28.79
C THR A 433 -24.51 -5.49 -27.97
N TRP A 434 -24.53 -6.81 -27.83
CA TRP A 434 -23.67 -7.54 -26.90
C TRP A 434 -23.09 -8.78 -27.55
N ASP A 435 -21.80 -8.99 -27.34
CA ASP A 435 -21.10 -10.25 -27.61
C ASP A 435 -20.80 -10.93 -26.28
N PHE A 436 -21.00 -12.25 -26.20
CA PHE A 436 -20.93 -12.97 -24.94
C PHE A 436 -19.83 -14.02 -24.94
N VAL A 437 -19.12 -14.10 -23.82
CA VAL A 437 -18.36 -15.29 -23.42
C VAL A 437 -19.11 -15.99 -22.29
N VAL A 438 -19.26 -17.30 -22.43
CA VAL A 438 -20.16 -18.12 -21.61
C VAL A 438 -19.38 -19.32 -21.08
N SER A 439 -19.42 -19.56 -19.78
CA SER A 439 -18.79 -20.75 -19.19
C SER A 439 -19.53 -22.03 -19.58
N SER A 440 -18.87 -23.17 -19.51
CA SER A 440 -19.55 -24.47 -19.42
C SER A 440 -20.56 -24.51 -18.26
N PRO A 441 -21.60 -25.35 -18.32
CA PRO A 441 -22.55 -25.51 -17.23
C PRO A 441 -21.86 -25.94 -15.93
N ILE A 442 -22.33 -25.39 -14.83
CA ILE A 442 -21.79 -25.60 -13.49
C ILE A 442 -22.89 -26.22 -12.63
N GLY A 443 -22.65 -27.43 -12.12
CA GLY A 443 -23.56 -28.08 -11.20
C GLY A 443 -23.65 -27.33 -9.87
N VAL A 444 -24.86 -27.02 -9.44
CA VAL A 444 -25.16 -26.36 -8.17
C VAL A 444 -26.22 -27.12 -7.39
N SER A 445 -26.18 -26.97 -6.07
CA SER A 445 -27.17 -27.57 -5.18
C SER A 445 -28.32 -26.59 -4.93
N PRO A 446 -29.59 -27.05 -4.98
CA PRO A 446 -30.73 -26.19 -4.73
C PRO A 446 -30.74 -25.59 -3.32
N ASN A 447 -31.27 -24.37 -3.18
CA ASN A 447 -31.34 -23.59 -1.93
C ASN A 447 -29.99 -23.23 -1.30
N GLU A 448 -28.93 -23.25 -2.09
CA GLU A 448 -27.60 -22.86 -1.64
C GLU A 448 -27.17 -21.52 -2.22
N LYS A 449 -26.15 -20.94 -1.59
CA LYS A 449 -25.60 -19.66 -1.99
C LYS A 449 -24.24 -19.87 -2.65
N TYR A 450 -23.98 -19.10 -3.69
CA TYR A 450 -22.72 -19.14 -4.41
C TYR A 450 -22.16 -17.73 -4.55
N LEU A 451 -20.87 -17.57 -4.28
CA LEU A 451 -20.14 -16.36 -4.62
C LEU A 451 -19.70 -16.47 -6.07
N VAL A 452 -20.01 -15.45 -6.87
CA VAL A 452 -19.52 -15.29 -8.24
C VAL A 452 -18.56 -14.11 -8.30
N THR A 453 -17.43 -14.28 -8.99
CA THR A 453 -16.40 -13.26 -9.14
C THR A 453 -15.86 -13.24 -10.57
N ALA A 454 -15.47 -12.08 -11.08
CA ALA A 454 -14.75 -11.94 -12.35
C ALA A 454 -13.90 -10.67 -12.36
N ASN A 455 -12.66 -10.75 -12.86
CA ASN A 455 -11.84 -9.57 -13.11
C ASN A 455 -11.94 -9.17 -14.58
N LEU A 456 -12.33 -7.93 -14.84
CA LEU A 456 -12.56 -7.39 -16.18
C LEU A 456 -11.79 -6.10 -16.39
N ARG A 457 -11.14 -5.93 -17.55
CA ARG A 457 -10.55 -4.64 -17.97
C ARG A 457 -11.12 -4.26 -19.32
N ALA A 458 -11.88 -3.18 -19.34
CA ALA A 458 -12.48 -2.64 -20.56
C ALA A 458 -11.74 -1.39 -21.06
N SER A 459 -11.64 -1.23 -22.36
CA SER A 459 -11.12 -0.03 -23.04
C SER A 459 -11.99 0.28 -24.25
N ASN A 460 -12.46 1.53 -24.37
CA ASN A 460 -13.32 2.00 -25.46
C ASN A 460 -14.60 1.15 -25.65
N LEU A 461 -15.28 0.77 -24.56
CA LEU A 461 -16.57 0.07 -24.55
C LEU A 461 -17.59 0.85 -23.73
N SER A 462 -18.80 1.04 -24.27
CA SER A 462 -19.93 1.72 -23.62
C SER A 462 -20.62 0.90 -22.54
N GLY A 463 -20.35 -0.40 -22.46
CA GLY A 463 -21.01 -1.27 -21.51
C GLY A 463 -20.33 -2.62 -21.36
N ILE A 464 -20.24 -3.09 -20.12
CA ILE A 464 -19.82 -4.43 -19.74
C ILE A 464 -20.68 -4.89 -18.57
N HIS A 465 -21.03 -6.17 -18.53
CA HIS A 465 -21.69 -6.76 -17.38
C HIS A 465 -21.37 -8.24 -17.23
N VAL A 466 -21.44 -8.70 -15.99
CA VAL A 466 -21.36 -10.11 -15.63
C VAL A 466 -22.73 -10.52 -15.14
N LYS A 467 -23.22 -11.67 -15.60
CA LYS A 467 -24.48 -12.23 -15.15
C LYS A 467 -24.35 -13.73 -14.95
N VAL A 468 -25.27 -14.25 -14.15
CA VAL A 468 -25.45 -15.68 -13.94
C VAL A 468 -26.75 -16.07 -14.60
N ASP A 469 -26.66 -16.99 -15.56
CA ASP A 469 -27.84 -17.64 -16.12
C ASP A 469 -28.05 -18.99 -15.40
N TYR A 470 -29.30 -19.42 -15.26
CA TYR A 470 -29.65 -20.77 -14.81
C TYR A 470 -30.33 -21.56 -15.92
N TYR A 471 -30.19 -22.89 -15.89
CA TYR A 471 -30.88 -23.75 -16.85
C TYR A 471 -32.31 -24.05 -16.38
N ASN A 472 -33.30 -23.53 -17.10
CA ASN A 472 -34.69 -23.83 -16.84
C ASN A 472 -35.07 -25.13 -17.58
N THR A 473 -35.24 -26.22 -16.83
CA THR A 473 -35.55 -27.54 -17.37
C THR A 473 -36.92 -27.61 -18.07
N THR A 474 -37.87 -26.77 -17.64
CA THR A 474 -39.22 -26.67 -18.23
C THR A 474 -39.18 -25.98 -19.59
N SER A 475 -38.51 -24.82 -19.69
CA SER A 475 -38.41 -24.05 -20.94
C SER A 475 -37.28 -24.54 -21.86
N ARG A 476 -36.41 -25.43 -21.35
CA ARG A 476 -35.17 -25.93 -21.98
C ARG A 476 -34.25 -24.80 -22.44
N LYS A 477 -34.25 -23.67 -21.74
CA LYS A 477 -33.49 -22.46 -22.08
C LYS A 477 -32.73 -21.95 -20.87
N TRP A 478 -31.65 -21.23 -21.16
CA TRP A 478 -30.90 -20.47 -20.16
C TRP A 478 -31.59 -19.14 -19.93
N GLU A 479 -31.89 -18.85 -18.66
CA GLU A 479 -32.59 -17.64 -18.23
C GLU A 479 -31.74 -16.88 -17.20
N LEU A 480 -31.88 -15.56 -17.13
CA LEU A 480 -31.12 -14.73 -16.19
C LEU A 480 -31.53 -15.08 -14.75
N LEU A 481 -30.56 -15.48 -13.93
CA LEU A 481 -30.73 -15.66 -12.49
C LEU A 481 -30.36 -14.38 -11.73
N SER A 482 -29.19 -13.80 -12.02
CA SER A 482 -28.71 -12.63 -11.30
C SER A 482 -27.76 -11.80 -12.17
N LEU A 483 -27.86 -10.47 -12.06
CA LEU A 483 -26.89 -9.54 -12.62
C LEU A 483 -25.87 -9.20 -11.53
N ILE A 484 -24.59 -9.44 -11.82
CA ILE A 484 -23.52 -9.20 -10.86
C ILE A 484 -23.12 -7.73 -10.91
N PRO A 485 -23.25 -6.98 -9.80
CA PRO A 485 -22.92 -5.56 -9.78
C PRO A 485 -21.42 -5.33 -9.95
N LEU A 486 -21.09 -4.16 -10.51
CA LEU A 486 -19.73 -3.63 -10.50
C LEU A 486 -19.48 -2.99 -9.14
N GLU A 487 -18.51 -3.49 -8.37
CA GLU A 487 -18.05 -2.81 -7.17
C GLU A 487 -16.63 -2.26 -7.34
N TYR A 488 -16.47 -1.01 -6.90
CA TYR A 488 -15.36 -0.12 -7.21
C TYR A 488 -13.99 -0.68 -6.81
N SER A 489 -13.18 -1.00 -7.82
CA SER A 489 -11.75 -1.22 -7.69
C SER A 489 -11.09 -0.94 -9.04
N ARG A 490 -10.82 0.33 -9.39
CA ARG A 490 -9.85 0.64 -10.46
C ARG A 490 -8.45 0.49 -9.86
N GLU A 491 -7.92 -0.73 -9.93
CA GLU A 491 -6.51 -1.00 -9.77
C GLU A 491 -5.96 -1.36 -11.18
N ASP A 492 -5.06 -0.54 -11.71
CA ASP A 492 -4.34 -0.78 -12.98
C ASP A 492 -5.19 -1.00 -14.24
N GLY A 493 -6.41 -0.44 -14.28
CA GLY A 493 -7.34 -0.57 -15.41
C GLY A 493 -8.21 -1.83 -15.38
N TRP A 494 -8.00 -2.74 -14.42
CA TRP A 494 -8.89 -3.86 -14.13
C TRP A 494 -9.95 -3.46 -13.10
N SER A 495 -11.14 -4.04 -13.22
CA SER A 495 -12.33 -3.87 -12.38
C SER A 495 -12.83 -5.24 -11.95
N GLN A 496 -13.19 -5.42 -10.68
CA GLN A 496 -13.69 -6.71 -10.20
C GLN A 496 -15.20 -6.67 -10.02
N TYR A 497 -15.87 -7.61 -10.68
CA TYR A 497 -17.29 -7.89 -10.52
C TYR A 497 -17.44 -9.01 -9.52
N TRP A 498 -18.36 -8.87 -8.59
CA TRP A 498 -18.67 -9.96 -7.68
C TRP A 498 -20.09 -9.83 -7.11
N GLY A 499 -20.68 -10.95 -6.73
CA GLY A 499 -22.01 -10.99 -6.13
C GLY A 499 -22.34 -12.37 -5.58
N VAL A 500 -23.17 -12.39 -4.54
CA VAL A 500 -23.73 -13.63 -4.00
C VAL A 500 -25.01 -13.95 -4.75
N VAL A 501 -25.13 -15.20 -5.20
CA VAL A 501 -26.29 -15.70 -5.93
C VAL A 501 -26.96 -16.78 -5.11
N ASP A 502 -28.24 -16.55 -4.80
CA ASP A 502 -29.13 -17.54 -4.20
C ASP A 502 -29.65 -18.46 -5.31
N VAL A 503 -29.38 -19.77 -5.19
CA VAL A 503 -29.85 -20.79 -6.14
C VAL A 503 -31.23 -21.28 -5.69
N PRO A 504 -32.31 -21.04 -6.47
CA PRO A 504 -33.65 -21.50 -6.12
C PRO A 504 -33.76 -23.02 -6.06
N ALA A 505 -34.77 -23.52 -5.33
CA ALA A 505 -35.04 -24.96 -5.18
C ALA A 505 -35.15 -25.74 -6.51
N SER A 506 -35.51 -25.07 -7.60
CA SER A 506 -35.72 -25.67 -8.93
C SER A 506 -34.49 -25.66 -9.83
N VAL A 507 -33.35 -25.13 -9.36
CA VAL A 507 -32.15 -24.92 -10.17
C VAL A 507 -31.04 -25.86 -9.75
N SER A 508 -30.53 -26.64 -10.71
CA SER A 508 -29.41 -27.57 -10.53
C SER A 508 -28.16 -27.18 -11.32
N GLU A 509 -28.29 -26.24 -12.26
CA GLU A 509 -27.18 -25.79 -13.12
C GLU A 509 -27.22 -24.28 -13.33
N ILE A 510 -26.06 -23.65 -13.20
CA ILE A 510 -25.83 -22.26 -13.57
C ILE A 510 -24.69 -22.15 -14.57
N ARG A 511 -24.55 -20.99 -15.20
CA ARG A 511 -23.36 -20.63 -15.97
C ARG A 511 -23.07 -19.15 -15.83
N ILE A 512 -21.80 -18.79 -16.00
CA ILE A 512 -21.38 -17.41 -16.02
C ILE A 512 -21.42 -16.89 -17.44
N VAL A 513 -21.99 -15.70 -17.60
CA VAL A 513 -22.03 -14.99 -18.87
C VAL A 513 -21.42 -13.61 -18.68
N ILE A 514 -20.40 -13.31 -19.46
CA ILE A 514 -19.73 -12.02 -19.47
C ILE A 514 -20.01 -11.38 -20.81
N ALA A 515 -20.53 -10.16 -20.76
CA ALA A 515 -20.98 -9.44 -21.93
C ALA A 515 -20.03 -8.29 -22.26
N SER A 516 -19.57 -8.26 -23.51
CA SER A 516 -18.87 -7.14 -24.12
C SER A 516 -19.86 -6.30 -24.94
N GLY A 517 -19.95 -5.01 -24.64
CA GLY A 517 -20.81 -4.08 -25.35
C GLY A 517 -20.20 -3.54 -26.66
N TRP A 518 -20.63 -2.34 -27.03
CA TRP A 518 -20.23 -1.61 -28.25
C TRP A 518 -19.28 -0.45 -27.92
N THR A 519 -18.70 0.20 -28.93
CA THR A 519 -17.74 1.32 -28.78
C THR A 519 -18.44 2.70 -28.73
N GLU A 520 -17.98 3.66 -27.91
CA GLU A 520 -18.62 4.99 -27.76
C GLU A 520 -18.35 5.96 -28.92
N GLU A 521 -17.14 5.95 -29.51
CA GLU A 521 -16.69 6.95 -30.49
C GLU A 521 -16.31 6.35 -31.87
N GLY A 522 -16.69 5.09 -32.10
CA GLY A 522 -16.15 4.28 -33.20
C GLY A 522 -14.72 3.80 -32.91
N GLY A 523 -14.19 2.96 -33.79
CA GLY A 523 -12.88 2.31 -33.60
C GLY A 523 -12.96 0.95 -32.93
N ARG A 524 -11.89 0.54 -32.24
CA ARG A 524 -11.76 -0.81 -31.64
C ARG A 524 -11.91 -0.73 -30.12
N GLY A 525 -12.84 -1.48 -29.58
CA GLY A 525 -13.01 -1.74 -28.14
C GLY A 525 -12.30 -3.03 -27.73
N SER A 526 -11.92 -3.14 -26.46
CA SER A 526 -11.29 -4.33 -25.89
C SER A 526 -11.81 -4.62 -24.49
N LEU A 527 -12.09 -5.89 -24.21
CA LEU A 527 -12.44 -6.44 -22.91
C LEU A 527 -11.46 -7.58 -22.60
N LEU A 528 -10.64 -7.39 -21.57
CA LEU A 528 -9.83 -8.43 -20.98
C LEU A 528 -10.59 -9.07 -19.81
N VAL A 529 -10.52 -10.40 -19.68
CA VAL A 529 -11.21 -11.20 -18.66
C VAL A 529 -10.20 -12.14 -18.01
N ASP A 530 -10.22 -12.19 -16.68
CA ASP A 530 -9.36 -13.06 -15.88
C ASP A 530 -10.00 -13.44 -14.54
N GLU A 531 -9.43 -14.45 -13.87
CA GLU A 531 -9.81 -14.93 -12.52
C GLU A 531 -11.33 -15.07 -12.31
N VAL A 532 -12.03 -15.79 -13.20
CA VAL A 532 -13.48 -16.01 -13.05
C VAL A 532 -13.75 -17.12 -12.03
N GLY A 533 -14.58 -16.84 -11.03
CA GLY A 533 -14.80 -17.76 -9.91
C GLY A 533 -16.27 -18.00 -9.61
N VAL A 534 -16.61 -19.26 -9.34
CA VAL A 534 -17.87 -19.66 -8.70
C VAL A 534 -17.53 -20.53 -7.50
N TYR A 535 -17.96 -20.10 -6.33
CA TYR A 535 -17.60 -20.72 -5.06
C TYR A 535 -18.86 -21.01 -4.24
N ARG A 536 -19.02 -22.25 -3.79
CA ARG A 536 -20.10 -22.63 -2.88
C ARG A 536 -19.89 -21.96 -1.52
N ILE A 537 -20.91 -21.30 -1.00
CA ILE A 537 -20.93 -20.76 0.35
C ILE A 537 -21.58 -21.80 1.25
N TYR A 538 -20.79 -22.42 2.13
CA TYR A 538 -21.32 -23.40 3.07
C TYR A 538 -22.18 -22.71 4.14
N PRO A 539 -23.41 -23.19 4.42
CA PRO A 539 -24.19 -22.71 5.55
C PRO A 539 -23.43 -22.97 6.86
N CYS A 540 -23.58 -22.05 7.82
CA CYS A 540 -22.94 -22.10 9.14
C CYS A 540 -23.14 -23.48 9.78
N GLN A 541 -22.07 -24.29 9.88
CA GLN A 541 -22.14 -25.53 10.64
C GLN A 541 -21.82 -25.23 12.10
N GLU A 542 -22.80 -25.43 12.97
CA GLU A 542 -22.70 -25.17 14.42
C GLU A 542 -21.65 -26.04 15.15
N ASN A 543 -21.03 -27.03 14.48
CA ASN A 543 -20.24 -28.09 15.11
C ASN A 543 -18.78 -28.22 14.63
N SER A 544 -18.20 -27.24 13.94
CA SER A 544 -16.75 -27.25 13.66
C SER A 544 -15.96 -26.87 14.92
N LEU A 545 -15.63 -27.87 15.74
CA LEU A 545 -14.72 -27.69 16.86
C LEU A 545 -13.29 -27.50 16.33
N VAL A 546 -12.83 -26.25 16.34
CA VAL A 546 -11.45 -25.88 16.03
C VAL A 546 -10.80 -25.36 17.30
N ASN A 547 -9.79 -26.07 17.79
CA ASN A 547 -8.92 -25.61 18.87
C ASN A 547 -7.64 -25.05 18.26
N VAL A 548 -7.27 -23.83 18.63
CA VAL A 548 -6.09 -23.13 18.13
C VAL A 548 -5.26 -22.70 19.32
N VAL A 549 -3.97 -23.00 19.28
CA VAL A 549 -2.95 -22.48 20.20
C VAL A 549 -1.86 -21.85 19.35
N TYR A 550 -1.36 -20.69 19.74
CA TYR A 550 -0.34 -19.99 18.97
C TYR A 550 0.80 -19.47 19.84
N VAL A 551 1.96 -19.29 19.22
CA VAL A 551 3.12 -18.60 19.76
C VAL A 551 3.49 -17.49 18.78
N HIS A 552 3.53 -16.26 19.29
CA HIS A 552 3.88 -15.08 18.51
C HIS A 552 5.38 -14.79 18.67
N ASP A 553 6.21 -15.51 17.91
CA ASP A 553 7.68 -15.46 18.04
C ASP A 553 8.27 -14.11 17.66
N SER A 554 7.73 -13.46 16.61
CA SER A 554 8.25 -12.19 16.11
C SER A 554 7.17 -11.44 15.30
N PRO A 555 7.36 -10.14 14.99
CA PRO A 555 6.43 -9.38 14.15
C PRO A 555 6.21 -9.95 12.74
N THR A 556 7.07 -10.88 12.29
CA THR A 556 7.03 -11.46 10.94
C THR A 556 6.82 -12.97 10.94
N ARG A 557 6.56 -13.58 12.10
CA ARG A 557 6.37 -15.03 12.23
C ARG A 557 5.46 -15.40 13.41
N ILE A 558 4.48 -16.25 13.15
CA ILE A 558 3.53 -16.79 14.11
C ILE A 558 3.45 -18.29 13.90
N ASP A 559 3.72 -19.04 14.95
CA ASP A 559 3.65 -20.50 14.94
C ASP A 559 2.31 -20.90 15.59
N VAL A 560 1.50 -21.68 14.87
CA VAL A 560 0.13 -22.04 15.25
C VAL A 560 -0.01 -23.56 15.27
N ARG A 561 -0.60 -24.10 16.33
CA ARG A 561 -1.05 -25.48 16.42
C ARG A 561 -2.56 -25.50 16.41
N ALA A 562 -3.13 -26.23 15.44
CA ALA A 562 -4.57 -26.34 15.29
C ALA A 562 -5.00 -27.80 15.37
N ASN A 563 -6.12 -28.06 16.05
CA ASN A 563 -6.82 -29.34 15.98
C ASN A 563 -8.25 -29.07 15.51
N ALA A 564 -8.58 -29.54 14.31
CA ALA A 564 -9.85 -29.27 13.65
C ALA A 564 -10.50 -30.56 13.14
N SER A 565 -11.82 -30.70 13.28
CA SER A 565 -12.55 -31.86 12.72
C SER A 565 -12.79 -31.78 11.20
N ALA A 566 -12.66 -30.58 10.62
CA ALA A 566 -12.95 -30.27 9.22
C ALA A 566 -12.08 -29.10 8.74
N PRO A 567 -12.05 -28.80 7.43
CA PRO A 567 -11.46 -27.56 6.91
C PRO A 567 -11.99 -26.32 7.63
N PHE A 568 -11.13 -25.31 7.82
CA PHE A 568 -11.46 -24.12 8.59
C PHE A 568 -10.71 -22.89 8.10
N LEU A 569 -11.24 -21.71 8.46
CA LEU A 569 -10.56 -20.44 8.25
C LEU A 569 -9.76 -20.10 9.50
N LEU A 570 -8.49 -19.74 9.34
CA LEU A 570 -7.65 -19.21 10.39
C LEU A 570 -7.51 -17.70 10.20
N ALA A 571 -7.95 -16.92 11.17
CA ALA A 571 -7.87 -15.47 11.16
C ALA A 571 -6.73 -14.99 12.07
N VAL A 572 -6.03 -13.94 11.64
CA VAL A 572 -4.99 -13.26 12.42
C VAL A 572 -5.35 -11.79 12.49
N ASN A 573 -5.36 -11.23 13.70
CA ASN A 573 -5.65 -9.81 13.97
C ASN A 573 -4.52 -8.86 13.54
N GLU A 574 -3.89 -9.12 12.40
CA GLU A 574 -2.85 -8.31 11.77
C GLU A 574 -3.38 -7.72 10.46
N VAL A 575 -2.95 -6.51 10.11
CA VAL A 575 -3.42 -5.82 8.89
C VAL A 575 -3.09 -6.66 7.66
N TYR A 576 -4.06 -6.77 6.75
CA TYR A 576 -3.92 -7.52 5.51
C TYR A 576 -2.73 -7.02 4.69
N ASP A 577 -1.84 -7.94 4.36
CA ASP A 577 -0.78 -7.70 3.39
C ASP A 577 -0.56 -8.97 2.56
N PRO A 578 -0.54 -8.88 1.21
CA PRO A 578 -0.38 -10.05 0.36
C PRO A 578 1.00 -10.74 0.51
N GLY A 579 1.95 -10.13 1.22
CA GLY A 579 3.24 -10.72 1.56
C GLY A 579 3.20 -11.76 2.69
N TRP A 580 2.10 -11.86 3.44
CA TRP A 580 1.91 -12.95 4.40
C TRP A 580 1.67 -14.27 3.69
N VAL A 581 2.08 -15.39 4.29
CA VAL A 581 1.84 -16.76 3.80
C VAL A 581 1.69 -17.68 5.01
N ALA A 582 0.81 -18.68 4.92
CA ALA A 582 0.71 -19.75 5.90
C ALA A 582 1.21 -21.08 5.30
N GLU A 583 2.22 -21.69 5.90
CA GLU A 583 2.71 -23.02 5.56
C GLU A 583 2.10 -24.04 6.52
N VAL A 584 1.34 -25.00 5.99
CA VAL A 584 0.59 -25.99 6.77
C VAL A 584 1.30 -27.33 6.71
N TYR A 585 1.62 -27.86 7.88
CA TYR A 585 2.31 -29.12 8.08
C TYR A 585 1.41 -30.13 8.78
N LYS A 586 1.51 -31.38 8.36
CA LYS A 586 0.86 -32.53 9.00
C LYS A 586 1.86 -33.65 9.14
N ASN A 587 2.08 -34.11 10.36
CA ASN A 587 3.10 -35.11 10.70
C ASN A 587 4.50 -34.73 10.17
N GLY A 588 4.88 -33.44 10.26
CA GLY A 588 6.18 -32.91 9.82
C GLY A 588 6.33 -32.65 8.32
N ASN A 589 5.36 -33.06 7.49
CA ASN A 589 5.39 -32.81 6.05
C ASN A 589 4.56 -31.58 5.69
N LEU A 590 5.10 -30.71 4.84
CA LEU A 590 4.37 -29.59 4.26
C LEU A 590 3.28 -30.14 3.32
N ILE A 591 2.02 -29.85 3.65
CA ILE A 591 0.86 -30.32 2.87
C ILE A 591 0.19 -29.19 2.08
N GLN A 592 0.32 -27.94 2.53
CA GLN A 592 -0.34 -26.80 1.92
C GLN A 592 0.48 -25.52 2.14
N THR A 593 0.45 -24.61 1.17
CA THR A 593 0.92 -23.22 1.33
C THR A 593 -0.20 -22.29 0.91
N VAL A 594 -0.66 -21.46 1.85
CA VAL A 594 -1.91 -20.69 1.72
C VAL A 594 -1.60 -19.21 1.69
N ARG A 595 -2.21 -18.51 0.73
CA ARG A 595 -2.15 -17.04 0.65
C ARG A 595 -3.22 -16.39 1.53
N PRO A 596 -2.96 -15.17 2.04
CA PRO A 596 -3.89 -14.48 2.91
C PRO A 596 -5.09 -13.96 2.12
N VAL A 597 -6.23 -13.92 2.79
CA VAL A 597 -7.45 -13.24 2.32
C VAL A 597 -7.91 -12.21 3.33
N ARG A 598 -8.66 -11.20 2.88
CA ARG A 598 -9.19 -10.16 3.75
C ARG A 598 -10.39 -10.68 4.52
N ILE A 599 -10.30 -10.68 5.85
CA ILE A 599 -11.44 -10.82 6.76
C ILE A 599 -11.79 -9.43 7.31
N TYR A 600 -13.07 -9.15 7.52
CA TYR A 600 -13.60 -7.85 7.96
C TYR A 600 -13.20 -6.67 7.05
N GLY A 601 -12.66 -6.96 5.87
CA GLY A 601 -12.08 -6.00 4.96
C GLY A 601 -10.64 -5.61 5.21
N PHE A 602 -10.02 -5.96 6.33
CA PHE A 602 -8.72 -5.39 6.63
C PHE A 602 -7.73 -6.25 7.41
N ILE A 603 -8.13 -7.42 7.90
CA ILE A 603 -7.22 -8.35 8.59
C ILE A 603 -6.92 -9.59 7.75
N ASN A 604 -5.88 -10.34 8.11
CA ASN A 604 -5.48 -11.57 7.41
C ASN A 604 -6.34 -12.78 7.78
N GLY A 605 -6.66 -13.60 6.79
CA GLY A 605 -7.30 -14.91 6.91
C GLY A 605 -6.62 -15.95 6.03
N PHE A 606 -6.60 -17.21 6.46
CA PHE A 606 -5.98 -18.32 5.73
C PHE A 606 -6.93 -19.51 5.74
N TRP A 607 -7.34 -19.98 4.57
CA TRP A 607 -8.21 -21.15 4.46
C TRP A 607 -7.40 -22.44 4.49
N ILE A 608 -7.61 -23.23 5.54
CA ILE A 608 -6.93 -24.49 5.76
C ILE A 608 -7.86 -25.60 5.29
N ASP A 609 -7.48 -26.27 4.19
CA ASP A 609 -8.30 -27.27 3.51
C ASP A 609 -8.28 -28.66 4.17
N SER A 610 -7.62 -28.76 5.33
CA SER A 610 -7.28 -30.00 6.00
C SER A 610 -7.75 -29.97 7.46
N GLY A 611 -8.28 -31.11 7.93
CA GLY A 611 -8.55 -31.36 9.34
C GLY A 611 -7.48 -32.23 10.02
N GLY A 612 -7.63 -32.39 11.32
CA GLY A 612 -6.75 -33.12 12.23
C GLY A 612 -5.82 -32.19 13.02
N ASN A 613 -4.75 -32.77 13.57
CA ASN A 613 -3.68 -32.02 14.22
C ASN A 613 -2.73 -31.45 13.16
N LEU A 614 -2.59 -30.13 13.15
CA LEU A 614 -1.81 -29.37 12.17
C LEU A 614 -0.82 -28.44 12.88
N GLU A 615 0.34 -28.27 12.27
CA GLU A 615 1.31 -27.23 12.58
C GLU A 615 1.30 -26.21 11.45
N ILE A 616 1.04 -24.95 11.74
CA ILE A 616 0.87 -23.89 10.75
C ILE A 616 1.87 -22.78 11.07
N VAL A 617 2.73 -22.44 10.12
CA VAL A 617 3.71 -21.36 10.24
C VAL A 617 3.25 -20.20 9.37
N ILE A 618 2.84 -19.10 10.01
CA ILE A 618 2.43 -17.87 9.32
C ILE A 618 3.63 -16.94 9.29
N LYS A 619 4.11 -16.57 8.10
CA LYS A 619 5.32 -15.74 7.95
C LYS A 619 5.18 -14.64 6.90
N TYR A 620 5.91 -13.54 7.11
CA TYR A 620 5.94 -12.39 6.19
C TYR A 620 7.10 -12.50 5.20
N ARG A 621 6.82 -12.95 3.97
CA ARG A 621 7.84 -13.27 2.95
C ARG A 621 8.75 -12.10 2.56
N PRO A 622 8.28 -10.83 2.47
CA PRO A 622 9.17 -9.71 2.15
C PRO A 622 10.31 -9.48 3.15
N GLN A 623 10.18 -9.96 4.39
CA GLN A 623 11.26 -9.88 5.38
C GLN A 623 12.52 -10.67 4.92
N GLU A 624 12.34 -11.79 4.21
CA GLU A 624 13.46 -12.57 3.66
C GLU A 624 14.23 -11.77 2.59
N LEU A 625 13.50 -11.07 1.70
CA LEU A 625 14.09 -10.21 0.68
C LEU A 625 14.86 -9.04 1.30
N PHE A 626 14.34 -8.46 2.37
CA PHE A 626 15.04 -7.43 3.13
C PHE A 626 16.37 -7.95 3.70
N ASN A 627 16.35 -9.13 4.31
CA ASN A 627 17.56 -9.76 4.87
C ASN A 627 18.62 -10.01 3.79
N ILE A 628 18.21 -10.45 2.58
CA ILE A 628 19.11 -10.62 1.43
C ILE A 628 19.70 -9.27 1.01
N GLY A 629 18.88 -8.21 0.90
CA GLY A 629 19.34 -6.87 0.53
C GLY A 629 20.33 -6.28 1.54
N LEU A 630 20.15 -6.59 2.83
CA LEU A 630 21.07 -6.18 3.89
C LEU A 630 22.43 -6.88 3.76
N LEU A 631 22.45 -8.17 3.44
CA LEU A 631 23.69 -8.92 3.17
C LEU A 631 24.44 -8.35 1.96
N VAL A 632 23.74 -8.10 0.85
CA VAL A 632 24.35 -7.51 -0.35
C VAL A 632 24.98 -6.15 -0.04
N SER A 633 24.28 -5.33 0.75
CA SER A 633 24.76 -4.01 1.17
C SER A 633 26.02 -4.12 2.05
N LEU A 634 26.03 -5.06 3.00
CA LEU A 634 27.19 -5.34 3.85
C LEU A 634 28.42 -5.78 3.03
N PHE A 635 28.24 -6.75 2.12
CA PHE A 635 29.33 -7.21 1.25
C PHE A 635 29.86 -6.10 0.36
N THR A 636 28.98 -5.28 -0.22
CA THR A 636 29.38 -4.13 -1.04
C THR A 636 30.20 -3.13 -0.21
N GLY A 637 29.78 -2.82 1.01
CA GLY A 637 30.53 -1.97 1.93
C GLY A 637 31.92 -2.52 2.25
N LEU A 638 32.02 -3.83 2.54
CA LEU A 638 33.30 -4.49 2.80
C LEU A 638 34.23 -4.48 1.58
N ILE A 639 33.69 -4.68 0.37
CA ILE A 639 34.47 -4.59 -0.87
C ILE A 639 35.01 -3.17 -1.07
N VAL A 640 34.19 -2.14 -0.88
CA VAL A 640 34.61 -0.74 -1.02
C VAL A 640 35.73 -0.40 -0.02
N VAL A 641 35.57 -0.80 1.25
CA VAL A 641 36.61 -0.62 2.29
C VAL A 641 37.87 -1.39 1.94
N GLY A 642 37.75 -2.63 1.45
CA GLY A 642 38.87 -3.46 1.01
C GLY A 642 39.65 -2.81 -0.13
N VAL A 643 38.97 -2.30 -1.16
CA VAL A 643 39.58 -1.57 -2.28
C VAL A 643 40.25 -0.29 -1.80
N ALA A 644 39.61 0.47 -0.89
CA ALA A 644 40.22 1.66 -0.28
C ALA A 644 41.48 1.32 0.54
N TYR A 645 41.46 0.21 1.28
CA TYR A 645 42.61 -0.26 2.05
C TYR A 645 43.76 -0.71 1.14
N ILE A 646 43.48 -1.53 0.12
CA ILE A 646 44.47 -2.01 -0.85
C ILE A 646 45.09 -0.84 -1.61
N SER A 647 44.28 0.12 -2.07
CA SER A 647 44.77 1.30 -2.78
C SER A 647 45.65 2.19 -1.88
N ARG A 648 45.31 2.36 -0.60
CA ARG A 648 46.16 3.05 0.39
C ARG A 648 47.48 2.32 0.64
N ASN A 649 47.44 1.00 0.77
CA ASN A 649 48.64 0.20 1.01
C ASN A 649 49.58 0.21 -0.20
N ASN A 650 49.03 0.11 -1.41
CA ASN A 650 49.80 0.20 -2.65
C ASN A 650 50.46 1.59 -2.81
N ARG A 651 49.77 2.68 -2.45
CA ARG A 651 50.39 4.03 -2.41
C ARG A 651 51.57 4.11 -1.43
N ARG A 652 51.42 3.56 -0.22
CA ARG A 652 52.52 3.51 0.77
C ARG A 652 53.72 2.70 0.29
N LYS A 653 53.50 1.61 -0.46
CA LYS A 653 54.59 0.82 -1.04
C LYS A 653 55.33 1.57 -2.15
N THR A 654 54.62 2.29 -3.02
CA THR A 654 55.26 3.16 -4.03
C THR A 654 56.01 4.33 -3.41
N GLU A 655 55.52 4.92 -2.32
CA GLU A 655 56.23 5.99 -1.60
C GLU A 655 57.50 5.50 -0.90
N ARG A 656 57.53 4.24 -0.42
CA ARG A 656 58.73 3.63 0.20
C ARG A 656 59.73 3.10 -0.83
N GLY A 657 59.30 2.70 -2.02
CA GLY A 657 60.17 2.21 -3.09
C GLY A 657 60.83 3.31 -3.93
N GLY A 658 60.32 4.54 -3.89
CA GLY A 658 60.88 5.70 -4.62
C GLY A 658 61.97 6.48 -3.87
N GLY A 659 62.38 6.04 -2.67
CA GLY A 659 63.42 6.67 -1.85
C GLY A 659 64.83 6.08 -2.02
N SER A 660 65.03 5.19 -2.99
CA SER A 660 66.33 4.56 -3.27
C SER A 660 66.65 4.61 -4.76
N THR A 661 66.90 5.82 -5.28
CA THR A 661 67.69 6.06 -6.50
C THR A 661 68.36 7.41 -6.37
#